data_AF-A0A8S0TNJ9-F1
#
_entry.id   AF-A0A8S0TNJ9-F1
#
_cell.length_a   1.000
_cell.length_b   1.000
_cell.length_c   1.000
_cell.angle_alpha   90.00
_cell.angle_beta   90.00
_cell.angle_gamma   90.00
#
_symmetry.space_group_name_H-M   'P 1'
#
loop_
_entity.id
_entity.type
_entity.pdbx_description
1 polymer ?
#
loop_
_entity_poly.entity_id
_entity_poly.type
_entity_poly.pdbx_seq_one_letter_code
_entity_poly.pdbx_strand_id
1 'polypeptide(L)'
;MRWAAKMAVGLDAGVPWVMCKQVDAPEYIIDACNGYYCDGFKPNSDKKPIFWTENWDGWYTSWGDRVPHRPVEDLAFAVARFFQRGGSFQNYYMYFGGTNFGRTSGGPNYITSYDYDAPVDEYGLLSQPKWGHLKDLHAAIKLCEPALIAVDSPQYIKFGSKQEAHVYREIVHSSGQKLSLYESKCSAFLANIDEHKSVTVKFLGQAYTLPPWSVSILPDCKNVAFNTAKVGAQTSIKTVRFNDINDPAYLRMMVPNQVTRISESWNSVKEPIGVWSNSNFTFHGILEHLNVTKDRSDYLWYTTRIHISDEDISFWKDNQLSPALNIHSMRDLVYIYVNSQFTGGAKGKWIKVVQPVNLTQGYNDITLLSQTVGLQNYGAFLEKDGAGFRGQIKLTGCKSGDIDLTEFMWTYQVGLKGEFLKIFSTDDNISAGWTEFPRDAIPSNFSWYKTHFDAPGGVDPVVLDFRSMGKGQAWVNGHHIGRYWTLIAPKDGCKPCDYRGSYDSDKCTTNCGKPTQSWYHIPRSWLKATDNLLVIFEETEKTPFEISIKSGFSETICANVSENYYPPLNAWSSPNNTSGKISPNTLIPELHLQCDAGHTISSIEFASYGTPRGSCRKFSKGSCHAPNSFSVVSEACKGRNSCSIAVSNAVFGGDPCHRVVKTLSVEIRCSSSSYIGSALMK
;
A
#
# COMPACT_ATOMS: atom_id res chain seq x y z
N MET A 1 28.92 13.15 -8.09
CA MET A 1 29.10 11.85 -7.38
C MET A 1 30.33 11.80 -6.48
N ARG A 2 31.57 11.89 -7.01
CA ARG A 2 32.81 11.83 -6.18
C ARG A 2 32.82 12.77 -4.97
N TRP A 3 32.36 14.01 -5.14
CA TRP A 3 32.22 14.97 -4.03
C TRP A 3 31.28 14.46 -2.93
N ALA A 4 30.09 13.95 -3.28
CA ALA A 4 29.11 13.46 -2.32
C ALA A 4 29.64 12.27 -1.53
N ALA A 5 30.28 11.32 -2.21
CA ALA A 5 30.93 10.17 -1.57
C ALA A 5 32.05 10.59 -0.60
N LYS A 6 32.94 11.50 -1.03
CA LYS A 6 34.02 12.02 -0.18
C LYS A 6 33.48 12.80 1.02
N MET A 7 32.45 13.60 0.81
CA MET A 7 31.80 14.37 1.87
C MET A 7 31.19 13.44 2.92
N ALA A 8 30.40 12.44 2.52
CA ALA A 8 29.76 11.49 3.43
C ALA A 8 30.77 10.69 4.26
N VAL A 9 31.83 10.18 3.62
CA VAL A 9 32.90 9.46 4.32
C VAL A 9 33.68 10.38 5.27
N GLY A 10 33.89 11.64 4.88
CA GLY A 10 34.55 12.65 5.71
C GLY A 10 33.80 13.03 6.99
N LEU A 11 32.53 12.62 7.14
CA LEU A 11 31.76 12.77 8.38
C LEU A 11 32.16 11.75 9.46
N ASP A 12 32.98 10.74 9.11
CA ASP A 12 33.53 9.74 10.04
C ASP A 12 32.47 9.03 10.90
N ALA A 13 31.41 8.54 10.26
CA ALA A 13 30.29 7.89 10.95
C ALA A 13 30.64 6.51 11.59
N GLY A 14 31.85 5.98 11.37
CA GLY A 14 32.29 4.68 11.89
C GLY A 14 31.64 3.44 11.24
N VAL A 15 30.83 3.61 10.20
CA VAL A 15 30.13 2.54 9.47
C VAL A 15 30.22 2.71 7.95
N PRO A 16 30.07 1.63 7.15
CA PRO A 16 30.11 1.72 5.69
C PRO A 16 28.98 2.58 5.11
N TRP A 17 29.26 3.23 3.98
CA TRP A 17 28.28 3.97 3.19
C TRP A 17 27.83 3.19 1.96
N VAL A 18 26.57 3.35 1.58
CA VAL A 18 25.93 2.67 0.45
C VAL A 18 25.34 3.70 -0.52
N MET A 19 25.45 3.46 -1.82
CA MET A 19 24.78 4.23 -2.87
C MET A 19 24.03 3.29 -3.82
N CYS A 20 22.70 3.37 -3.82
CA CYS A 20 21.87 2.55 -4.69
C CYS A 20 21.91 3.05 -6.15
N LYS A 21 21.82 2.11 -7.10
CA LYS A 21 21.89 2.35 -8.55
C LYS A 21 23.10 3.20 -9.00
N GLN A 22 24.24 3.10 -8.31
CA GLN A 22 25.44 3.90 -8.57
C GLN A 22 26.63 3.04 -9.02
N VAL A 23 26.64 2.64 -10.29
CA VAL A 23 27.65 1.71 -10.84
C VAL A 23 29.11 2.21 -10.76
N ASP A 24 29.32 3.53 -10.72
CA ASP A 24 30.64 4.17 -10.62
C ASP A 24 30.98 4.66 -9.19
N ALA A 25 30.30 4.13 -8.17
CA ALA A 25 30.60 4.45 -6.77
C ALA A 25 32.10 4.17 -6.45
N PRO A 26 32.82 5.08 -5.77
CA PRO A 26 34.21 4.85 -5.38
C PRO A 26 34.42 3.54 -4.61
N GLU A 27 35.64 2.98 -4.60
CA GLU A 27 35.93 1.67 -3.98
C GLU A 27 35.52 1.60 -2.49
N TYR A 28 35.58 2.72 -1.77
CA TYR A 28 35.21 2.84 -0.36
C TYR A 28 33.69 3.04 -0.10
N ILE A 29 32.85 3.01 -1.13
CA ILE A 29 31.38 3.09 -1.04
C ILE A 29 30.79 1.83 -1.66
N ILE A 30 29.84 1.18 -0.99
CA ILE A 30 29.15 0.00 -1.53
C ILE A 30 28.09 0.47 -2.54
N ASP A 31 28.17 0.00 -3.78
CA ASP A 31 27.09 0.16 -4.75
C ASP A 31 26.03 -0.93 -4.57
N ALA A 32 24.76 -0.56 -4.69
CA ALA A 32 23.64 -1.47 -4.40
C ALA A 32 22.56 -1.46 -5.49
N CYS A 33 21.76 -2.54 -5.50
CA CYS A 33 20.67 -2.74 -6.44
C CYS A 33 19.31 -2.39 -5.84
N ASN A 34 18.40 -1.91 -6.68
CA ASN A 34 16.98 -1.71 -6.39
C ASN A 34 16.16 -2.29 -7.54
N GLY A 35 15.06 -2.96 -7.24
CA GLY A 35 14.20 -3.57 -8.25
C GLY A 35 13.27 -4.63 -7.67
N TYR A 36 12.49 -5.27 -8.54
CA TYR A 36 11.75 -6.48 -8.20
C TYR A 36 12.66 -7.71 -8.06
N TYR A 37 13.79 -7.72 -8.77
CA TYR A 37 14.80 -8.78 -8.76
C TYR A 37 16.20 -8.16 -8.84
N CYS A 38 17.11 -8.64 -8.00
CA CYS A 38 18.52 -8.26 -8.00
C CYS A 38 19.46 -9.49 -7.95
N ASP A 39 18.96 -10.69 -8.25
CA ASP A 39 19.75 -11.94 -8.25
C ASP A 39 20.78 -12.03 -9.39
N GLY A 40 20.75 -11.08 -10.33
CA GLY A 40 21.77 -10.87 -11.36
C GLY A 40 22.72 -9.70 -11.11
N PHE A 41 22.53 -8.92 -10.03
CA PHE A 41 23.37 -7.77 -9.74
C PHE A 41 24.78 -8.20 -9.33
N LYS A 42 25.78 -7.45 -9.80
CA LYS A 42 27.17 -7.57 -9.36
C LYS A 42 27.68 -6.19 -8.97
N PRO A 43 28.30 -6.05 -7.78
CA PRO A 43 28.91 -4.80 -7.39
C PRO A 43 30.07 -4.44 -8.33
N ASN A 44 30.48 -3.18 -8.33
CA ASN A 44 31.55 -2.71 -9.20
C ASN A 44 32.97 -3.18 -8.81
N SER A 45 33.08 -4.00 -7.75
CA SER A 45 34.31 -4.64 -7.29
C SER A 45 33.99 -5.94 -6.55
N ASP A 46 34.78 -6.99 -6.79
CA ASP A 46 34.64 -8.29 -6.11
C ASP A 46 34.97 -8.24 -4.60
N LYS A 47 35.53 -7.12 -4.11
CA LYS A 47 35.80 -6.90 -2.68
C LYS A 47 34.58 -6.37 -1.91
N LYS A 48 33.48 -6.05 -2.62
CA LYS A 48 32.27 -5.47 -2.04
C LYS A 48 31.19 -6.54 -1.90
N PRO A 49 30.37 -6.47 -0.85
CA PRO A 49 29.22 -7.37 -0.73
C PRO A 49 28.13 -7.02 -1.75
N ILE A 50 27.31 -8.01 -2.09
CA ILE A 50 26.15 -7.83 -2.98
C ILE A 50 24.96 -7.36 -2.15
N PHE A 51 24.57 -6.10 -2.30
CA PHE A 51 23.48 -5.46 -1.56
C PHE A 51 22.25 -5.16 -2.44
N TRP A 52 21.08 -5.48 -1.91
CA TRP A 52 19.78 -5.14 -2.46
C TRP A 52 19.03 -4.21 -1.50
N THR A 53 19.13 -2.90 -1.77
CA THR A 53 18.61 -1.84 -0.88
C THR A 53 17.10 -1.62 -1.00
N GLU A 54 16.50 -1.94 -2.15
CA GLU A 54 15.05 -1.84 -2.34
C GLU A 54 14.50 -3.02 -3.13
N ASN A 55 14.00 -4.04 -2.41
CA ASN A 55 13.16 -5.09 -2.97
C ASN A 55 11.72 -4.63 -2.96
N TRP A 56 11.19 -4.29 -4.12
CA TRP A 56 9.84 -3.76 -4.26
C TRP A 56 8.80 -4.86 -4.04
N ASP A 57 8.15 -4.88 -2.89
CA ASP A 57 7.15 -5.89 -2.52
C ASP A 57 5.72 -5.58 -2.97
N GLY A 58 5.57 -4.50 -3.73
CA GLY A 58 4.39 -4.08 -4.47
C GLY A 58 4.72 -2.78 -5.20
N TRP A 59 3.82 -1.80 -5.18
CA TRP A 59 4.05 -0.50 -5.81
C TRP A 59 3.18 0.61 -5.20
N TYR A 60 3.58 1.87 -5.39
CA TYR A 60 2.74 3.01 -5.00
C TYR A 60 1.50 3.12 -5.89
N THR A 61 0.48 3.85 -5.42
CA THR A 61 -0.77 4.06 -6.16
C THR A 61 -1.00 5.55 -6.41
N SER A 62 -1.43 5.90 -7.63
CA SER A 62 -1.81 7.28 -8.00
C SER A 62 -3.33 7.46 -8.09
N TRP A 63 -3.81 8.68 -7.89
CA TRP A 63 -5.24 8.99 -7.98
C TRP A 63 -5.80 8.69 -9.38
N GLY A 64 -6.78 7.79 -9.43
CA GLY A 64 -7.43 7.33 -10.66
C GLY A 64 -6.78 6.08 -11.28
N ASP A 65 -5.72 5.54 -10.68
CA ASP A 65 -5.09 4.30 -11.14
C ASP A 65 -5.66 3.07 -10.42
N ARG A 66 -5.30 1.88 -10.93
CA ARG A 66 -5.53 0.59 -10.26
C ARG A 66 -4.56 0.43 -9.09
N VAL A 67 -4.89 -0.43 -8.13
CA VAL A 67 -4.03 -0.69 -6.96
C VAL A 67 -3.14 -1.91 -7.25
N PRO A 68 -1.81 -1.76 -7.35
CA PRO A 68 -0.88 -2.87 -7.59
C PRO A 68 -0.78 -3.81 -6.38
N HIS A 69 -0.54 -5.10 -6.64
CA HIS A 69 -0.27 -6.12 -5.64
C HIS A 69 0.81 -7.07 -6.17
N ARG A 70 1.77 -7.51 -5.35
CA ARG A 70 2.80 -8.50 -5.73
C ARG A 70 2.59 -9.79 -4.93
N PRO A 71 2.39 -10.94 -5.59
CA PRO A 71 2.29 -12.23 -4.92
C PRO A 71 3.49 -12.52 -4.04
N VAL A 72 3.22 -13.06 -2.85
CA VAL A 72 4.30 -13.38 -1.92
C VAL A 72 5.20 -14.50 -2.44
N GLU A 73 4.69 -15.40 -3.26
CA GLU A 73 5.47 -16.49 -3.83
C GLU A 73 6.56 -15.97 -4.77
N ASP A 74 6.24 -14.96 -5.58
CA ASP A 74 7.21 -14.27 -6.45
C ASP A 74 8.21 -13.46 -5.61
N LEU A 75 7.73 -12.72 -4.63
CA LEU A 75 8.60 -11.94 -3.74
C LEU A 75 9.58 -12.85 -2.98
N ALA A 76 9.10 -13.97 -2.45
CA ALA A 76 9.92 -14.98 -1.78
C ALA A 76 10.89 -15.66 -2.76
N PHE A 77 10.45 -15.93 -4.00
CA PHE A 77 11.32 -16.42 -5.06
C PHE A 77 12.47 -15.45 -5.31
N ALA A 78 12.19 -14.17 -5.49
CA ALA A 78 13.20 -13.16 -5.75
C ALA A 78 14.25 -13.05 -4.62
N VAL A 79 13.80 -13.09 -3.36
CA VAL A 79 14.68 -13.06 -2.18
C VAL A 79 15.51 -14.35 -2.07
N ALA A 80 14.88 -15.52 -2.20
CA ALA A 80 15.59 -16.79 -2.12
C ALA A 80 16.63 -16.93 -3.24
N ARG A 81 16.31 -16.46 -4.46
CA ARG A 81 17.22 -16.38 -5.61
C ARG A 81 18.42 -15.46 -5.35
N PHE A 82 18.20 -14.33 -4.69
CA PHE A 82 19.25 -13.39 -4.33
C PHE A 82 20.25 -14.03 -3.36
N PHE A 83 19.79 -14.61 -2.24
CA PHE A 83 20.68 -15.32 -1.29
C PHE A 83 21.28 -16.59 -1.88
N GLN A 84 20.56 -17.29 -2.76
CA GLN A 84 21.09 -18.42 -3.52
C GLN A 84 22.36 -18.06 -4.30
N ARG A 85 22.48 -16.81 -4.78
CA ARG A 85 23.55 -16.34 -5.67
C ARG A 85 24.60 -15.45 -5.00
N GLY A 86 24.75 -15.53 -3.67
CA GLY A 86 25.75 -14.79 -2.91
C GLY A 86 25.29 -13.42 -2.40
N GLY A 87 24.00 -13.09 -2.56
CA GLY A 87 23.40 -11.93 -1.91
C GLY A 87 23.56 -11.99 -0.39
N SER A 88 23.91 -10.87 0.24
CA SER A 88 24.21 -10.82 1.68
C SER A 88 23.39 -9.77 2.45
N PHE A 89 22.78 -8.82 1.76
CA PHE A 89 21.85 -7.85 2.35
C PHE A 89 20.65 -7.64 1.43
N GLN A 90 19.44 -7.80 1.96
CA GLN A 90 18.20 -7.52 1.26
C GLN A 90 17.27 -6.73 2.17
N ASN A 91 16.69 -5.65 1.64
CA ASN A 91 15.73 -4.81 2.33
C ASN A 91 14.39 -4.76 1.56
N TYR A 92 13.27 -4.87 2.26
CA TYR A 92 11.93 -4.71 1.67
C TYR A 92 11.60 -3.22 1.57
N TYR A 93 11.26 -2.79 0.36
CA TYR A 93 10.72 -1.46 0.11
C TYR A 93 9.29 -1.67 -0.41
N MET A 94 8.28 -1.72 0.46
CA MET A 94 8.23 -1.28 1.87
C MET A 94 7.85 -2.42 2.82
N TYR A 95 8.61 -2.63 3.90
CA TYR A 95 8.14 -3.52 4.97
C TYR A 95 6.85 -3.04 5.66
N PHE A 96 6.77 -1.72 5.89
CA PHE A 96 5.58 -0.98 6.30
C PHE A 96 5.58 0.34 5.54
N GLY A 97 4.57 0.55 4.69
CA GLY A 97 4.50 1.77 3.87
C GLY A 97 3.77 2.92 4.59
N GLY A 98 2.61 2.65 5.19
CA GLY A 98 1.87 3.62 6.00
C GLY A 98 1.01 4.59 5.19
N THR A 99 0.95 5.85 5.63
CA THR A 99 0.04 6.88 5.08
C THR A 99 0.81 8.19 4.83
N ASN A 100 0.57 8.80 3.67
CA ASN A 100 1.01 10.15 3.31
C ASN A 100 0.15 11.21 4.01
N PHE A 101 0.29 11.36 5.33
CA PHE A 101 -0.42 12.38 6.11
C PHE A 101 -0.08 13.81 5.66
N GLY A 102 -0.93 14.76 6.00
CA GLY A 102 -0.74 16.15 5.60
C GLY A 102 -0.86 16.36 4.09
N ARG A 103 -0.23 17.44 3.63
CA ARG A 103 -0.15 17.80 2.20
C ARG A 103 1.29 17.78 1.64
N THR A 104 2.30 17.70 2.51
CA THR A 104 3.73 17.77 2.17
C THR A 104 4.43 16.40 2.09
N SER A 105 3.68 15.29 2.13
CA SER A 105 4.26 13.93 2.15
C SER A 105 4.24 13.25 0.78
N GLY A 106 3.05 12.98 0.24
CA GLY A 106 2.88 12.24 -1.02
C GLY A 106 2.86 13.14 -2.27
N GLY A 107 3.51 12.70 -3.34
CA GLY A 107 3.49 13.37 -4.65
C GLY A 107 4.46 12.75 -5.67
N PRO A 108 4.26 13.00 -6.97
CA PRO A 108 3.13 13.72 -7.56
C PRO A 108 1.93 12.80 -7.82
N ASN A 109 0.71 13.29 -7.57
CA ASN A 109 -0.56 12.60 -7.81
C ASN A 109 -0.70 11.23 -7.08
N TYR A 110 0.12 10.95 -6.07
CA TYR A 110 -0.04 9.76 -5.22
C TYR A 110 -1.26 9.88 -4.33
N ILE A 111 -1.90 8.74 -4.06
CA ILE A 111 -2.97 8.67 -3.08
C ILE A 111 -2.44 8.87 -1.65
N THR A 112 -3.34 9.10 -0.71
CA THR A 112 -2.97 9.30 0.70
C THR A 112 -2.48 8.00 1.33
N SER A 113 -3.03 6.85 0.94
CA SER A 113 -2.47 5.55 1.33
C SER A 113 -1.09 5.33 0.69
N TYR A 114 -0.13 4.87 1.48
CA TYR A 114 1.15 4.37 0.98
C TYR A 114 1.32 2.89 1.36
N ASP A 115 0.21 2.13 1.38
CA ASP A 115 0.19 0.70 1.75
C ASP A 115 1.25 -0.14 1.02
N TYR A 116 1.45 0.14 -0.28
CA TYR A 116 2.45 -0.51 -1.12
C TYR A 116 2.26 -2.03 -1.31
N ASP A 117 1.17 -2.62 -0.80
CA ASP A 117 1.02 -4.06 -0.62
C ASP A 117 2.10 -4.64 0.31
N ALA A 118 2.52 -3.86 1.30
CA ALA A 118 3.57 -4.20 2.25
C ALA A 118 3.19 -5.41 3.15
N PRO A 119 4.19 -6.15 3.67
CA PRO A 119 3.99 -7.18 4.70
C PRO A 119 3.26 -6.67 5.95
N VAL A 120 3.46 -5.42 6.33
CA VAL A 120 2.62 -4.70 7.29
C VAL A 120 1.83 -3.65 6.53
N ASP A 121 0.51 -3.74 6.56
CA ASP A 121 -0.36 -2.85 5.79
C ASP A 121 -0.33 -1.40 6.29
N GLU A 122 -0.99 -0.48 5.58
CA GLU A 122 -1.13 0.93 5.93
C GLU A 122 -1.48 1.18 7.41
N TYR A 123 -2.24 0.28 8.01
CA TYR A 123 -2.82 0.40 9.33
C TYR A 123 -2.01 -0.28 10.44
N GLY A 124 -0.90 -0.94 10.10
CA GLY A 124 -0.07 -1.67 11.05
C GLY A 124 -0.50 -3.13 11.28
N LEU A 125 -1.44 -3.66 10.50
CA LEU A 125 -1.86 -5.05 10.56
C LEU A 125 -0.98 -5.94 9.69
N LEU A 126 -0.80 -7.19 10.09
CA LEU A 126 -0.02 -8.16 9.31
C LEU A 126 -0.78 -8.56 8.04
N SER A 127 -0.21 -8.26 6.87
CA SER A 127 -0.75 -8.65 5.57
C SER A 127 -0.48 -10.12 5.31
N GLN A 128 -1.44 -10.97 5.67
CA GLN A 128 -1.35 -12.41 5.52
C GLN A 128 -1.96 -12.89 4.19
N PRO A 129 -1.29 -13.79 3.43
CA PRO A 129 -0.16 -14.63 3.86
C PRO A 129 1.22 -14.01 3.67
N LYS A 130 1.33 -12.78 3.12
CA LYS A 130 2.62 -12.18 2.75
C LYS A 130 3.61 -12.16 3.91
N TRP A 131 3.21 -11.56 5.03
CA TRP A 131 4.07 -11.48 6.21
C TRP A 131 4.49 -12.84 6.75
N GLY A 132 3.53 -13.78 6.89
CA GLY A 132 3.82 -15.10 7.44
C GLY A 132 4.76 -15.93 6.57
N HIS A 133 4.56 -15.90 5.25
CA HIS A 133 5.41 -16.63 4.31
C HIS A 133 6.83 -16.04 4.23
N LEU A 134 6.96 -14.71 4.32
CA LEU A 134 8.28 -14.06 4.39
C LEU A 134 8.99 -14.32 5.73
N LYS A 135 8.25 -14.34 6.85
CA LYS A 135 8.79 -14.75 8.16
C LYS A 135 9.40 -16.15 8.08
N ASP A 136 8.69 -17.09 7.46
CA ASP A 136 9.15 -18.46 7.30
C ASP A 136 10.37 -18.56 6.35
N LEU A 137 10.37 -17.78 5.27
CA LEU A 137 11.56 -17.62 4.42
C LEU A 137 12.77 -17.13 5.22
N HIS A 138 12.62 -16.08 6.03
CA HIS A 138 13.72 -15.53 6.83
C HIS A 138 14.25 -16.53 7.84
N ALA A 139 13.36 -17.25 8.54
CA ALA A 139 13.76 -18.30 9.46
C ALA A 139 14.52 -19.43 8.74
N ALA A 140 14.10 -19.82 7.53
CA ALA A 140 14.85 -20.77 6.71
C ALA A 140 16.23 -20.25 6.27
N ILE A 141 16.35 -18.98 5.88
CA ILE A 141 17.63 -18.34 5.56
C ILE A 141 18.53 -18.28 6.81
N LYS A 142 17.97 -18.01 7.99
CA LYS A 142 18.72 -18.00 9.26
C LYS A 142 19.26 -19.39 9.64
N LEU A 143 18.53 -20.46 9.33
CA LEU A 143 19.10 -21.82 9.44
C LEU A 143 20.29 -22.04 8.49
N CYS A 144 20.31 -21.38 7.33
CA CYS A 144 21.42 -21.44 6.38
C CYS A 144 22.61 -20.50 6.72
N GLU A 145 22.41 -19.50 7.59
CA GLU A 145 23.39 -18.43 7.87
C GLU A 145 24.80 -18.97 8.19
N PRO A 146 24.98 -20.01 9.03
CA PRO A 146 26.32 -20.54 9.31
C PRO A 146 27.07 -21.05 8.09
N ALA A 147 26.36 -21.60 7.07
CA ALA A 147 26.97 -22.03 5.83
C ALA A 147 27.16 -20.87 4.84
N LEU A 148 26.21 -19.93 4.80
CA LEU A 148 26.25 -18.75 3.93
C LEU A 148 27.48 -17.87 4.21
N ILE A 149 27.86 -17.70 5.48
CA ILE A 149 29.00 -16.85 5.88
C ILE A 149 30.34 -17.60 5.90
N ALA A 150 30.34 -18.93 5.73
CA ALA A 150 31.55 -19.75 5.80
C ALA A 150 32.32 -19.83 4.48
N VAL A 151 31.75 -19.37 3.37
CA VAL A 151 32.36 -19.39 2.03
C VAL A 151 32.09 -18.09 1.28
N ASP A 152 33.05 -17.65 0.47
CA ASP A 152 32.91 -16.39 -0.30
C ASP A 152 31.88 -16.49 -1.43
N SER A 153 31.66 -17.69 -1.96
CA SER A 153 30.68 -17.92 -3.02
C SER A 153 30.14 -19.35 -3.00
N PRO A 154 28.89 -19.56 -3.44
CA PRO A 154 28.31 -20.89 -3.52
C PRO A 154 28.80 -21.67 -4.74
N GLN A 155 28.82 -23.00 -4.61
CA GLN A 155 29.05 -23.92 -5.72
C GLN A 155 27.80 -24.04 -6.60
N TYR A 156 27.93 -23.66 -7.88
CA TYR A 156 26.87 -23.83 -8.88
C TYR A 156 26.75 -25.29 -9.36
N ILE A 157 25.52 -25.79 -9.44
CA ILE A 157 25.19 -27.09 -10.03
C ILE A 157 24.03 -26.92 -11.00
N LYS A 158 24.19 -27.39 -12.23
CA LYS A 158 23.13 -27.40 -13.25
C LYS A 158 22.40 -28.74 -13.24
N PHE A 159 21.08 -28.74 -13.06
CA PHE A 159 20.25 -29.94 -13.20
C PHE A 159 19.60 -30.04 -14.59
N GLY A 160 19.28 -28.90 -15.20
CA GLY A 160 18.58 -28.83 -16.47
C GLY A 160 18.75 -27.46 -17.14
N SER A 161 17.96 -27.18 -18.18
CA SER A 161 17.97 -25.88 -18.85
C SER A 161 17.40 -24.75 -17.98
N LYS A 162 16.49 -25.09 -17.05
CA LYS A 162 15.80 -24.14 -16.16
C LYS A 162 15.83 -24.58 -14.69
N GLN A 163 16.70 -25.52 -14.33
CA GLN A 163 16.86 -25.99 -12.96
C GLN A 163 18.33 -25.93 -12.56
N GLU A 164 18.58 -25.30 -11.42
CA GLU A 164 19.92 -25.11 -10.89
C GLU A 164 19.92 -25.20 -9.37
N ALA A 165 21.08 -25.52 -8.81
CA ALA A 165 21.35 -25.48 -7.39
C ALA A 165 22.57 -24.62 -7.09
N HIS A 166 22.56 -24.00 -5.93
CA HIS A 166 23.74 -23.34 -5.36
C HIS A 166 23.95 -23.90 -3.96
N VAL A 167 25.17 -24.36 -3.69
CA VAL A 167 25.52 -25.07 -2.46
C VAL A 167 26.60 -24.30 -1.72
N TYR A 168 26.30 -23.89 -0.50
CA TYR A 168 27.24 -23.32 0.46
C TYR A 168 27.77 -24.45 1.33
N ARG A 169 29.04 -24.80 1.16
CA ARG A 169 29.65 -25.91 1.89
C ARG A 169 31.06 -25.56 2.32
N GLU A 170 31.30 -25.61 3.62
CA GLU A 170 32.63 -25.51 4.19
C GLU A 170 33.37 -26.84 3.97
N ILE A 171 34.53 -26.78 3.29
CA ILE A 171 35.41 -27.95 3.10
C ILE A 171 36.57 -27.80 4.08
N VAL A 172 36.51 -28.50 5.22
CA VAL A 172 37.63 -28.53 6.19
C VAL A 172 38.71 -29.47 5.65
N HIS A 173 39.82 -28.91 5.17
CA HIS A 173 41.02 -29.69 4.84
C HIS A 173 41.81 -29.97 6.12
N SER A 174 41.60 -31.13 6.75
CA SER A 174 42.42 -31.57 7.88
C SER A 174 43.77 -32.12 7.39
N SER A 175 44.85 -31.42 7.67
CA SER A 175 46.21 -31.94 7.58
C SER A 175 46.43 -33.05 8.63
N GLY A 176 46.33 -34.31 8.19
CA GLY A 176 47.07 -35.41 8.83
C GLY A 176 46.43 -36.17 10.00
N GLN A 177 45.14 -36.04 10.32
CA GLN A 177 44.46 -36.96 11.24
C GLN A 177 43.13 -37.48 10.68
N LYS A 178 42.83 -38.75 11.00
CA LYS A 178 41.70 -39.55 10.51
C LYS A 178 40.40 -38.73 10.41
N LEU A 179 39.80 -38.75 9.21
CA LEU A 179 38.48 -38.17 8.92
C LEU A 179 37.48 -38.53 10.03
N SER A 180 37.11 -37.54 10.85
CA SER A 180 35.79 -37.53 11.43
C SER A 180 34.88 -36.84 10.42
N LEU A 181 33.87 -37.57 9.93
CA LEU A 181 32.85 -37.13 8.98
C LEU A 181 31.86 -36.09 9.59
N TYR A 182 32.28 -35.36 10.63
CA TYR A 182 31.35 -34.79 11.61
C TYR A 182 31.12 -33.27 11.58
N GLU A 183 31.78 -32.48 10.72
CA GLU A 183 31.73 -31.01 10.85
C GLU A 183 31.63 -30.22 9.52
N SER A 184 30.92 -30.71 8.49
CA SER A 184 30.68 -29.86 7.29
C SER A 184 29.36 -29.08 7.40
N LYS A 185 29.42 -27.76 7.59
CA LYS A 185 28.27 -26.87 7.40
C LYS A 185 27.86 -26.92 5.92
N CYS A 186 26.60 -27.23 5.64
CA CYS A 186 26.10 -27.35 4.26
C CYS A 186 24.68 -26.84 4.15
N SER A 187 24.45 -25.84 3.30
CA SER A 187 23.11 -25.40 2.91
C SER A 187 22.99 -25.32 1.39
N ALA A 188 21.82 -25.69 0.86
CA ALA A 188 21.57 -25.72 -0.58
C ALA A 188 20.26 -25.02 -0.94
N PHE A 189 20.28 -24.35 -2.09
CA PHE A 189 19.12 -23.70 -2.69
C PHE A 189 18.88 -24.34 -4.05
N LEU A 190 17.72 -24.96 -4.25
CA LEU A 190 17.35 -25.64 -5.50
C LEU A 190 16.27 -24.83 -6.22
N ALA A 191 16.59 -24.23 -7.35
CA ALA A 191 15.69 -23.37 -8.11
C ALA A 191 15.11 -24.06 -9.35
N ASN A 192 13.84 -23.77 -9.62
CA ASN A 192 13.19 -24.02 -10.89
C ASN A 192 12.67 -22.68 -11.44
N ILE A 193 13.30 -22.19 -12.51
CA ILE A 193 12.92 -20.96 -13.20
C ILE A 193 11.96 -21.20 -14.37
N ASP A 194 11.46 -22.44 -14.53
CA ASP A 194 10.35 -22.70 -15.46
C ASP A 194 9.05 -22.12 -14.90
N GLU A 195 8.34 -21.33 -15.71
CA GLU A 195 7.12 -20.63 -15.31
C GLU A 195 5.87 -21.52 -15.34
N HIS A 196 5.96 -22.73 -15.88
CA HIS A 196 4.77 -23.55 -16.16
C HIS A 196 4.84 -24.96 -15.58
N LYS A 197 6.03 -25.55 -15.49
CA LYS A 197 6.19 -26.98 -15.17
C LYS A 197 6.88 -27.20 -13.84
N SER A 198 6.26 -28.05 -13.02
CA SER A 198 6.95 -28.69 -11.90
C SER A 198 7.97 -29.70 -12.42
N VAL A 199 9.16 -29.74 -11.81
CA VAL A 199 10.25 -30.64 -12.22
C VAL A 199 10.82 -31.36 -11.00
N THR A 200 11.06 -32.66 -11.13
CA THR A 200 11.76 -33.45 -10.11
C THR A 200 13.24 -33.55 -10.45
N VAL A 201 14.11 -33.06 -9.56
CA VAL A 201 15.58 -33.11 -9.71
C VAL A 201 16.18 -34.09 -8.71
N LYS A 202 17.35 -34.67 -9.03
CA LYS A 202 18.14 -35.48 -8.11
C LYS A 202 19.29 -34.65 -7.53
N PHE A 203 19.33 -34.51 -6.21
CA PHE A 203 20.40 -33.80 -5.49
C PHE A 203 20.88 -34.66 -4.32
N LEU A 204 22.19 -34.93 -4.26
CA LEU A 204 22.82 -35.81 -3.25
C LEU A 204 22.08 -37.16 -3.06
N GLY A 205 21.64 -37.76 -4.18
CA GLY A 205 20.95 -39.05 -4.19
C GLY A 205 19.45 -39.02 -3.85
N GLN A 206 18.90 -37.86 -3.46
CA GLN A 206 17.48 -37.68 -3.14
C GLN A 206 16.73 -36.93 -4.24
N ALA A 207 15.43 -37.20 -4.37
CA ALA A 207 14.57 -36.57 -5.37
C ALA A 207 13.78 -35.41 -4.74
N TYR A 208 13.80 -34.25 -5.40
CA TYR A 208 13.07 -33.06 -4.96
C TYR A 208 12.18 -32.54 -6.09
N THR A 209 10.88 -32.43 -5.84
CA THR A 209 9.93 -31.82 -6.78
C THR A 209 9.87 -30.32 -6.54
N LEU A 210 10.26 -29.55 -7.55
CA LEU A 210 10.29 -28.09 -7.53
C LEU A 210 9.08 -27.58 -8.32
N PRO A 211 8.14 -26.85 -7.68
CA PRO A 211 7.09 -26.12 -8.39
C PRO A 211 7.65 -25.15 -9.44
N PRO A 212 6.83 -24.68 -10.41
CA PRO A 212 7.23 -23.62 -11.32
C PRO A 212 7.61 -22.36 -10.55
N TRP A 213 8.58 -21.60 -11.06
CA TRP A 213 9.02 -20.31 -10.51
C TRP A 213 9.25 -20.36 -8.98
N SER A 214 10.07 -21.31 -8.53
CA SER A 214 10.26 -21.56 -7.11
C SER A 214 11.70 -21.90 -6.72
N VAL A 215 12.04 -21.65 -5.45
CA VAL A 215 13.29 -22.09 -4.81
C VAL A 215 12.95 -22.92 -3.58
N SER A 216 13.54 -24.11 -3.46
CA SER A 216 13.55 -24.92 -2.23
C SER A 216 14.84 -24.66 -1.45
N ILE A 217 14.72 -24.41 -0.14
CA ILE A 217 15.84 -24.14 0.77
C ILE A 217 16.06 -25.36 1.66
N LEU A 218 17.29 -25.86 1.67
CA LEU A 218 17.73 -27.03 2.44
C LEU A 218 18.87 -26.62 3.37
N PRO A 219 18.60 -26.25 4.63
CA PRO A 219 19.62 -25.75 5.56
C PRO A 219 20.71 -26.76 5.91
N ASP A 220 20.44 -28.06 5.74
CA ASP A 220 21.34 -29.19 5.99
C ASP A 220 21.72 -29.94 4.70
N CYS A 221 21.44 -29.35 3.53
CA CYS A 221 21.57 -29.97 2.20
C CYS A 221 20.72 -31.25 2.00
N LYS A 222 19.76 -31.55 2.89
CA LYS A 222 19.01 -32.81 2.87
C LYS A 222 17.50 -32.61 2.99
N ASN A 223 17.03 -31.87 3.98
CA ASN A 223 15.62 -31.68 4.26
C ASN A 223 15.18 -30.30 3.77
N VAL A 224 14.06 -30.23 3.05
CA VAL A 224 13.49 -28.95 2.64
C VAL A 224 12.89 -28.28 3.88
N ALA A 225 13.39 -27.09 4.24
CA ALA A 225 12.83 -26.26 5.31
C ALA A 225 11.79 -25.27 4.79
N PHE A 226 11.90 -24.90 3.50
CA PHE A 226 11.03 -23.90 2.89
C PHE A 226 11.00 -24.07 1.36
N ASN A 227 9.86 -23.77 0.73
CA ASN A 227 9.77 -23.56 -0.72
C ASN A 227 8.94 -22.32 -1.02
N THR A 228 9.45 -21.45 -1.89
CA THR A 228 8.87 -20.12 -2.14
C THR A 228 7.47 -20.17 -2.73
N ALA A 229 7.08 -21.24 -3.42
CA ALA A 229 5.75 -21.39 -4.02
C ALA A 229 4.77 -22.23 -3.19
N LYS A 230 5.19 -22.73 -2.01
CA LYS A 230 4.34 -23.51 -1.11
C LYS A 230 3.98 -22.66 0.11
N VAL A 231 2.89 -21.91 0.03
CA VAL A 231 2.43 -21.03 1.12
C VAL A 231 1.65 -21.83 2.16
N GLY A 232 2.17 -21.87 3.39
CA GLY A 232 1.53 -22.52 4.55
C GLY A 232 1.04 -21.53 5.60
N ALA A 233 1.43 -20.26 5.49
CA ALA A 233 0.89 -19.17 6.29
C ALA A 233 -0.61 -18.99 6.01
N GLN A 234 -1.36 -18.59 7.03
CA GLN A 234 -2.78 -18.27 6.88
C GLN A 234 -3.00 -17.12 5.88
N THR A 235 -4.17 -17.05 5.27
CA THR A 235 -4.71 -15.88 4.57
C THR A 235 -5.68 -15.17 5.51
N SER A 236 -5.54 -13.86 5.67
CA SER A 236 -6.47 -13.05 6.47
C SER A 236 -7.28 -12.14 5.54
N ILE A 237 -8.60 -12.24 5.57
CA ILE A 237 -9.49 -11.33 4.82
C ILE A 237 -9.90 -10.20 5.75
N LYS A 238 -9.37 -9.01 5.47
CA LYS A 238 -9.68 -7.78 6.19
C LYS A 238 -11.10 -7.34 5.85
N THR A 239 -11.89 -7.06 6.89
CA THR A 239 -13.22 -6.45 6.77
C THR A 239 -13.17 -5.11 7.49
N VAL A 240 -13.65 -4.06 6.84
CA VAL A 240 -13.91 -2.77 7.49
C VAL A 240 -15.34 -2.83 8.01
N ARG A 241 -15.55 -2.96 9.33
CA ARG A 241 -16.90 -3.11 9.90
C ARG A 241 -17.62 -1.77 9.95
N PHE A 242 -18.92 -1.85 9.70
CA PHE A 242 -19.88 -0.82 10.05
C PHE A 242 -20.37 -1.11 11.47
N ASN A 243 -20.54 -0.08 12.29
CA ASN A 243 -21.46 -0.14 13.42
C ASN A 243 -22.90 -0.02 12.88
N ASP A 244 -23.29 -0.92 11.95
CA ASP A 244 -24.61 -0.91 11.32
C ASP A 244 -25.65 -1.54 12.25
N ILE A 245 -26.65 -0.74 12.61
CA ILE A 245 -27.75 -1.07 13.51
C ILE A 245 -28.71 -2.15 12.90
N ASN A 246 -28.54 -2.52 11.63
CA ASN A 246 -29.48 -3.36 10.87
C ASN A 246 -29.11 -4.85 10.74
N ASP A 247 -28.02 -5.33 11.35
CA ASP A 247 -27.77 -6.77 11.42
C ASP A 247 -28.55 -7.38 12.63
N PRO A 248 -29.56 -8.25 12.40
CA PRO A 248 -30.34 -8.86 13.47
C PRO A 248 -29.51 -9.75 14.40
N ALA A 249 -28.30 -10.18 14.00
CA ALA A 249 -27.35 -10.84 14.91
C ALA A 249 -26.69 -9.83 15.90
N TYR A 250 -26.49 -8.59 15.47
CA TYR A 250 -25.90 -7.50 16.26
C TYR A 250 -26.89 -6.92 17.28
N LEU A 251 -28.17 -6.78 16.90
CA LEU A 251 -29.25 -6.30 17.78
C LEU A 251 -29.49 -7.20 19.01
N ARG A 252 -29.17 -8.50 18.92
CA ARG A 252 -29.32 -9.45 20.03
C ARG A 252 -28.19 -9.38 21.06
N MET A 253 -27.06 -8.71 20.74
CA MET A 253 -25.83 -8.78 21.53
C MET A 253 -25.45 -7.50 22.29
N MET A 254 -26.24 -6.41 22.26
CA MET A 254 -25.85 -5.18 22.95
C MET A 254 -26.85 -4.55 23.92
N VAL A 255 -26.25 -4.07 25.02
CA VAL A 255 -26.71 -3.03 25.95
C VAL A 255 -26.47 -1.65 25.28
N PRO A 256 -27.31 -0.61 25.48
CA PRO A 256 -27.47 0.51 24.54
C PRO A 256 -26.31 1.51 24.31
N ASN A 257 -25.09 1.32 24.82
CA ASN A 257 -24.12 2.41 25.01
C ASN A 257 -22.87 2.44 24.10
N GLN A 258 -22.77 1.66 23.00
CA GLN A 258 -21.52 1.60 22.20
C GLN A 258 -21.70 1.63 20.67
N VAL A 259 -22.58 2.49 20.16
CA VAL A 259 -22.58 2.83 18.73
C VAL A 259 -21.76 4.10 18.57
N THR A 260 -20.62 4.06 17.86
CA THR A 260 -19.96 5.31 17.46
C THR A 260 -20.86 6.08 16.52
N ARG A 261 -21.31 7.24 16.99
CA ARG A 261 -22.13 8.17 16.22
C ARG A 261 -21.27 9.36 15.87
N ILE A 262 -21.06 9.57 14.57
CA ILE A 262 -20.80 10.92 14.09
C ILE A 262 -22.05 11.72 14.40
N SER A 263 -21.90 12.90 14.99
CA SER A 263 -23.03 13.80 15.22
C SER A 263 -23.77 14.04 13.90
N GLU A 264 -25.10 13.88 13.94
CA GLU A 264 -25.95 14.14 12.77
C GLU A 264 -25.98 15.64 12.41
N SER A 265 -25.67 16.50 13.37
CA SER A 265 -25.54 17.93 13.19
C SER A 265 -24.19 18.26 12.56
N TRP A 266 -24.23 18.88 11.38
CA TRP A 266 -23.07 19.40 10.68
C TRP A 266 -23.15 20.93 10.65
N ASN A 267 -22.01 21.58 10.73
CA ASN A 267 -21.89 22.99 10.39
C ASN A 267 -21.11 23.16 9.09
N SER A 268 -21.38 24.25 8.39
CA SER A 268 -20.62 24.63 7.19
C SER A 268 -20.21 26.10 7.18
N VAL A 269 -19.16 26.38 6.41
CA VAL A 269 -18.74 27.72 5.99
C VAL A 269 -18.35 27.65 4.52
N LYS A 270 -18.83 28.60 3.72
CA LYS A 270 -18.48 28.69 2.31
C LYS A 270 -17.11 29.36 2.15
N GLU A 271 -16.23 28.74 1.37
CA GLU A 271 -14.95 29.33 1.00
C GLU A 271 -15.16 30.36 -0.14
N PRO A 272 -14.62 31.58 -0.02
CA PRO A 272 -14.69 32.57 -1.08
C PRO A 272 -13.89 32.15 -2.32
N ILE A 273 -14.42 32.47 -3.51
CA ILE A 273 -13.74 32.22 -4.78
C ILE A 273 -12.87 33.43 -5.14
N GLY A 274 -11.59 33.18 -5.47
CA GLY A 274 -10.65 34.22 -5.88
C GLY A 274 -9.99 34.96 -4.72
N VAL A 275 -9.91 36.29 -4.82
CA VAL A 275 -9.20 37.13 -3.86
C VAL A 275 -10.04 37.35 -2.59
N TRP A 276 -9.52 36.95 -1.43
CA TRP A 276 -10.25 36.97 -0.17
C TRP A 276 -9.58 37.77 0.96
N SER A 277 -8.35 38.26 0.76
CA SER A 277 -7.63 39.07 1.75
C SER A 277 -6.82 40.21 1.13
N ASN A 278 -6.34 41.10 1.98
CA ASN A 278 -5.42 42.18 1.60
C ASN A 278 -3.97 41.73 1.42
N SER A 279 -3.63 40.46 1.66
CA SER A 279 -2.29 39.92 1.39
C SER A 279 -2.14 39.44 -0.06
N ASN A 280 -3.11 39.72 -0.93
CA ASN A 280 -2.98 39.54 -2.37
C ASN A 280 -1.94 40.52 -2.94
N PHE A 281 -1.42 40.22 -4.14
CA PHE A 281 -0.53 41.11 -4.85
C PHE A 281 -0.78 41.03 -6.36
N THR A 282 -0.36 42.06 -7.09
CA THR A 282 -0.50 42.12 -8.54
C THR A 282 0.85 42.04 -9.24
N PHE A 283 0.87 41.42 -10.42
CA PHE A 283 2.06 41.32 -11.25
C PHE A 283 1.67 41.37 -12.74
N HIS A 284 2.54 41.96 -13.56
CA HIS A 284 2.38 41.96 -15.01
C HIS A 284 2.93 40.67 -15.58
N GLY A 285 2.06 39.72 -15.92
CA GLY A 285 2.47 38.39 -16.37
C GLY A 285 1.93 37.24 -15.53
N ILE A 286 1.98 36.03 -16.09
CA ILE A 286 1.68 34.77 -15.39
C ILE A 286 2.91 34.26 -14.62
N LEU A 287 2.77 34.13 -13.31
CA LEU A 287 3.80 33.59 -12.42
C LEU A 287 3.62 32.08 -12.20
N GLU A 288 4.76 31.40 -12.10
CA GLU A 288 4.84 29.96 -11.79
C GLU A 288 4.36 29.70 -10.35
N HIS A 289 3.62 28.59 -10.17
CA HIS A 289 2.90 28.30 -8.93
C HIS A 289 3.82 28.18 -7.72
N LEU A 290 4.86 27.35 -7.78
CA LEU A 290 5.74 27.08 -6.63
C LEU A 290 6.57 28.30 -6.25
N ASN A 291 6.94 29.14 -7.22
CA ASN A 291 7.63 30.38 -6.97
C ASN A 291 6.79 31.34 -6.13
N VAL A 292 5.47 31.35 -6.33
CA VAL A 292 4.54 32.18 -5.57
C VAL A 292 4.14 31.54 -4.23
N THR A 293 3.70 30.28 -4.24
CA THR A 293 3.17 29.62 -3.02
C THR A 293 4.25 29.16 -2.06
N LYS A 294 5.48 28.91 -2.55
CA LYS A 294 6.55 28.24 -1.80
C LYS A 294 6.07 26.93 -1.15
N ASP A 295 5.16 26.21 -1.82
CA ASP A 295 4.48 25.00 -1.34
C ASP A 295 3.72 25.15 0.00
N ARG A 296 3.38 26.38 0.40
CA ARG A 296 2.63 26.63 1.66
C ARG A 296 1.17 26.20 1.58
N SER A 297 0.62 26.11 0.37
CA SER A 297 -0.73 25.65 0.09
C SER A 297 -0.73 24.94 -1.26
N ASP A 298 -1.69 24.04 -1.46
CA ASP A 298 -1.94 23.45 -2.78
C ASP A 298 -2.56 24.43 -3.76
N TYR A 299 -3.13 25.53 -3.28
CA TYR A 299 -4.03 26.40 -4.04
C TYR A 299 -3.36 27.74 -4.35
N LEU A 300 -3.45 28.17 -5.60
CA LEU A 300 -3.08 29.52 -6.03
C LEU A 300 -4.13 30.08 -6.98
N TRP A 301 -4.72 31.20 -6.58
CA TRP A 301 -5.67 31.95 -7.37
C TRP A 301 -4.96 32.98 -8.25
N TYR A 302 -5.40 33.06 -9.50
CA TYR A 302 -4.96 34.00 -10.52
C TYR A 302 -6.20 34.73 -11.04
N THR A 303 -6.32 36.03 -10.83
CA THR A 303 -7.47 36.81 -11.30
C THR A 303 -7.01 37.94 -12.22
N THR A 304 -7.61 38.03 -13.40
CA THR A 304 -7.46 39.17 -14.29
C THR A 304 -8.83 39.66 -14.77
N ARG A 305 -8.86 40.87 -15.31
CA ARG A 305 -10.07 41.52 -15.80
C ARG A 305 -9.91 41.87 -17.27
N ILE A 306 -10.90 41.50 -18.07
CA ILE A 306 -10.95 41.78 -19.50
C ILE A 306 -12.20 42.58 -19.85
N HIS A 307 -12.13 43.41 -20.89
CA HIS A 307 -13.29 44.14 -21.40
C HIS A 307 -13.74 43.54 -22.74
N ILE A 308 -15.03 43.21 -22.85
CA ILE A 308 -15.65 42.65 -24.06
C ILE A 308 -16.56 43.69 -24.69
N SER A 309 -16.39 43.90 -26.01
CA SER A 309 -17.15 44.87 -26.77
C SER A 309 -18.53 44.33 -27.21
N ASP A 310 -19.45 45.22 -27.54
CA ASP A 310 -20.72 44.85 -28.18
C ASP A 310 -20.55 44.16 -29.53
N GLU A 311 -19.49 44.53 -30.24
CA GLU A 311 -19.16 43.93 -31.54
C GLU A 311 -18.76 42.46 -31.38
N ASP A 312 -18.01 42.11 -30.33
CA ASP A 312 -17.62 40.72 -30.04
C ASP A 312 -18.85 39.88 -29.68
N ILE A 313 -19.75 40.40 -28.82
CA ILE A 313 -20.99 39.72 -28.45
C ILE A 313 -21.87 39.47 -29.68
N SER A 314 -21.99 40.47 -30.56
CA SER A 314 -22.77 40.35 -31.80
C SER A 314 -22.11 39.35 -32.75
N PHE A 315 -20.80 39.44 -32.93
CA PHE A 315 -20.01 38.51 -33.75
C PHE A 315 -20.18 37.05 -33.31
N TRP A 316 -20.14 36.77 -32.00
CA TRP A 316 -20.36 35.41 -31.48
C TRP A 316 -21.75 34.88 -31.77
N LYS A 317 -22.79 35.72 -31.60
CA LYS A 317 -24.18 35.35 -31.91
C LYS A 317 -24.38 35.09 -33.40
N ASP A 318 -23.90 35.99 -34.26
CA ASP A 318 -24.10 35.92 -35.70
C ASP A 318 -23.39 34.71 -36.33
N ASN A 319 -22.24 34.31 -35.77
CA ASN A 319 -21.43 33.20 -36.28
C ASN A 319 -21.58 31.91 -35.47
N GLN A 320 -22.47 31.88 -34.46
CA GLN A 320 -22.66 30.74 -33.55
C GLN A 320 -21.34 30.25 -32.91
N LEU A 321 -20.45 31.19 -32.59
CA LEU A 321 -19.16 30.92 -31.97
C LEU A 321 -19.28 31.00 -30.45
N SER A 322 -18.51 30.15 -29.76
CA SER A 322 -18.29 30.26 -28.32
C SER A 322 -16.83 30.65 -28.09
N PRO A 323 -16.55 31.81 -27.48
CA PRO A 323 -15.18 32.16 -27.13
C PRO A 323 -14.63 31.14 -26.13
N ALA A 324 -13.31 30.94 -26.16
CA ALA A 324 -12.67 29.93 -25.32
C ALA A 324 -11.35 30.43 -24.73
N LEU A 325 -11.10 30.07 -23.49
CA LEU A 325 -9.80 30.24 -22.86
C LEU A 325 -8.88 29.09 -23.30
N ASN A 326 -7.78 29.44 -23.95
CA ASN A 326 -6.76 28.53 -24.41
C ASN A 326 -5.50 28.69 -23.55
N ILE A 327 -5.28 27.74 -22.65
CA ILE A 327 -4.10 27.65 -21.79
C ILE A 327 -3.12 26.68 -22.45
N HIS A 328 -1.96 27.19 -22.85
CA HIS A 328 -0.98 26.42 -23.62
C HIS A 328 -0.52 25.15 -22.90
N SER A 329 -0.17 25.26 -21.62
CA SER A 329 0.21 24.12 -20.80
C SER A 329 -0.07 24.38 -19.32
N MET A 330 -0.65 23.40 -18.64
CA MET A 330 -0.81 23.39 -17.19
C MET A 330 -0.50 22.01 -16.63
N ARG A 331 -0.15 21.93 -15.35
CA ARG A 331 -0.06 20.64 -14.66
C ARG A 331 -0.90 20.58 -13.39
N ASP A 332 -1.14 19.33 -13.01
CA ASP A 332 -1.92 18.86 -11.89
C ASP A 332 -3.41 19.17 -12.06
N LEU A 333 -3.89 20.34 -11.61
CA LEU A 333 -5.29 20.76 -11.77
C LEU A 333 -5.43 22.26 -12.09
N VAL A 334 -6.46 22.58 -12.87
CA VAL A 334 -7.00 23.95 -12.99
C VAL A 334 -8.53 23.95 -12.87
N TYR A 335 -9.07 24.90 -12.10
CA TYR A 335 -10.47 25.30 -12.16
C TYR A 335 -10.58 26.72 -12.75
N ILE A 336 -11.56 26.94 -13.61
CA ILE A 336 -11.75 28.18 -14.37
C ILE A 336 -13.10 28.77 -13.98
N TYR A 337 -13.08 30.02 -13.54
CA TYR A 337 -14.24 30.81 -13.17
C TYR A 337 -14.32 32.07 -14.01
N VAL A 338 -15.52 32.43 -14.43
CA VAL A 338 -15.82 33.69 -15.11
C VAL A 338 -16.91 34.40 -14.33
N ASN A 339 -16.65 35.64 -13.91
CA ASN A 339 -17.56 36.42 -13.07
C ASN A 339 -18.04 35.64 -11.82
N SER A 340 -17.09 34.96 -11.16
CA SER A 340 -17.31 34.07 -10.00
C SER A 340 -18.16 32.81 -10.25
N GLN A 341 -18.54 32.53 -11.50
CA GLN A 341 -19.27 31.32 -11.89
C GLN A 341 -18.30 30.25 -12.40
N PHE A 342 -18.44 29.02 -11.91
CA PHE A 342 -17.62 27.89 -12.37
C PHE A 342 -17.93 27.59 -13.84
N THR A 343 -16.90 27.54 -14.68
CA THR A 343 -17.04 27.34 -16.13
C THR A 343 -16.47 25.99 -16.59
N GLY A 344 -15.41 25.51 -15.93
CA GLY A 344 -14.82 24.21 -16.23
C GLY A 344 -13.45 24.03 -15.60
N GLY A 345 -12.79 22.93 -15.93
CA GLY A 345 -11.50 22.61 -15.37
C GLY A 345 -10.85 21.42 -16.06
N ALA A 346 -9.59 21.17 -15.75
CA ALA A 346 -8.84 20.07 -16.33
C ALA A 346 -7.83 19.50 -15.34
N LYS A 347 -7.47 18.23 -15.53
CA LYS A 347 -6.43 17.50 -14.80
C LYS A 347 -5.42 16.93 -15.81
N GLY A 348 -4.13 17.06 -15.55
CA GLY A 348 -3.11 16.41 -16.37
C GLY A 348 -1.69 16.85 -16.05
N LYS A 349 -0.70 16.26 -16.72
CA LYS A 349 0.71 16.64 -16.59
C LYS A 349 1.16 17.42 -17.82
N TRP A 350 1.31 18.74 -17.69
CA TRP A 350 1.70 19.66 -18.77
C TRP A 350 0.81 19.60 -20.01
N ILE A 351 -0.51 19.56 -19.81
CA ILE A 351 -1.51 19.46 -20.89
C ILE A 351 -2.02 20.83 -21.34
N LYS A 352 -2.42 20.94 -22.60
CA LYS A 352 -3.16 22.09 -23.13
C LYS A 352 -4.61 22.03 -22.66
N VAL A 353 -5.19 23.18 -22.32
CA VAL A 353 -6.61 23.31 -21.94
C VAL A 353 -7.28 24.30 -22.86
N VAL A 354 -8.41 23.90 -23.46
CA VAL A 354 -9.29 24.78 -24.24
C VAL A 354 -10.68 24.71 -23.62
N GLN A 355 -11.08 25.78 -22.95
CA GLN A 355 -12.32 25.84 -22.19
C GLN A 355 -13.23 26.92 -22.76
N PRO A 356 -14.39 26.58 -23.36
CA PRO A 356 -15.41 27.55 -23.71
C PRO A 356 -15.83 28.37 -22.49
N VAL A 357 -16.00 29.68 -22.66
CA VAL A 357 -16.34 30.64 -21.60
C VAL A 357 -17.56 31.48 -21.96
N ASN A 358 -18.39 31.79 -20.97
CA ASN A 358 -19.53 32.68 -21.13
C ASN A 358 -19.18 34.08 -20.63
N LEU A 359 -19.00 35.01 -21.57
CA LEU A 359 -18.64 36.40 -21.28
C LEU A 359 -19.83 37.33 -21.57
N THR A 360 -19.91 38.40 -20.81
CA THR A 360 -20.92 39.46 -20.96
C THR A 360 -20.32 40.73 -21.53
N GLN A 361 -21.14 41.62 -22.08
CA GLN A 361 -20.69 42.95 -22.51
C GLN A 361 -20.07 43.71 -21.33
N GLY A 362 -18.93 44.37 -21.57
CA GLY A 362 -18.22 45.14 -20.56
C GLY A 362 -17.13 44.33 -19.84
N TYR A 363 -16.87 44.66 -18.58
CA TYR A 363 -15.81 44.02 -17.81
C TYR A 363 -16.21 42.64 -17.30
N ASN A 364 -15.32 41.67 -17.49
CA ASN A 364 -15.45 40.31 -16.99
C ASN A 364 -14.20 39.93 -16.21
N ASP A 365 -14.41 39.27 -15.07
CA ASP A 365 -13.33 38.72 -14.26
C ASP A 365 -13.07 37.26 -14.65
N ILE A 366 -11.84 36.96 -15.05
CA ILE A 366 -11.35 35.60 -15.27
C ILE A 366 -10.54 35.20 -14.06
N THR A 367 -10.97 34.16 -13.36
CA THR A 367 -10.25 33.60 -12.21
C THR A 367 -9.86 32.16 -12.49
N LEU A 368 -8.57 31.88 -12.42
CA LEU A 368 -7.99 30.54 -12.53
C LEU A 368 -7.53 30.11 -11.14
N LEU A 369 -7.93 28.92 -10.72
CA LEU A 369 -7.37 28.26 -9.55
C LEU A 369 -6.44 27.16 -10.03
N SER A 370 -5.14 27.35 -9.86
CA SER A 370 -4.16 26.27 -10.02
C SER A 370 -4.06 25.47 -8.74
N GLN A 371 -4.03 24.14 -8.86
CA GLN A 371 -3.84 23.26 -7.72
C GLN A 371 -2.72 22.23 -7.96
N THR A 372 -1.77 22.13 -7.03
CA THR A 372 -0.80 21.03 -7.00
C THR A 372 -1.34 19.83 -6.24
N VAL A 373 -1.05 18.61 -6.70
CA VAL A 373 -1.40 17.36 -5.99
C VAL A 373 -0.11 16.64 -5.62
N GLY A 374 0.69 17.27 -4.75
CA GLY A 374 2.05 16.83 -4.44
C GLY A 374 3.06 17.14 -5.56
N LEU A 375 4.33 17.27 -5.19
CA LEU A 375 5.38 17.72 -6.11
C LEU A 375 6.07 16.54 -6.81
N GLN A 376 6.69 16.82 -7.97
CA GLN A 376 7.48 15.82 -8.69
C GLN A 376 8.70 15.41 -7.85
N ASN A 377 8.89 14.10 -7.64
CA ASN A 377 9.90 13.54 -6.72
C ASN A 377 10.93 12.62 -7.38
N TYR A 378 10.81 12.33 -8.68
CA TYR A 378 11.80 11.58 -9.45
C TYR A 378 11.98 12.15 -10.87
N GLY A 379 13.17 12.01 -11.44
CA GLY A 379 13.53 12.51 -12.76
C GLY A 379 14.77 13.42 -12.72
N ALA A 380 15.35 13.72 -13.87
CA ALA A 380 16.44 14.69 -13.95
C ALA A 380 15.88 16.13 -13.91
N PHE A 381 16.62 17.04 -13.27
CA PHE A 381 16.28 18.47 -13.20
C PHE A 381 14.88 18.75 -12.62
N LEU A 382 14.51 18.05 -11.54
CA LEU A 382 13.23 18.17 -10.85
C LEU A 382 12.91 19.60 -10.45
N GLU A 383 13.93 20.36 -10.05
CA GLU A 383 13.84 21.76 -9.69
C GLU A 383 13.36 22.65 -10.84
N LYS A 384 13.46 22.19 -12.09
CA LYS A 384 12.99 22.89 -13.28
C LYS A 384 11.58 22.48 -13.71
N ASP A 385 10.97 21.48 -13.08
CA ASP A 385 9.62 21.05 -13.44
C ASP A 385 8.60 22.13 -13.02
N GLY A 386 8.65 22.66 -11.80
CA GLY A 386 7.68 23.69 -11.37
C GLY A 386 6.22 23.20 -11.38
N ALA A 387 5.25 24.10 -11.26
CA ALA A 387 3.81 23.86 -11.29
C ALA A 387 2.99 25.08 -11.78
N GLY A 388 1.69 24.89 -11.95
CA GLY A 388 0.79 25.90 -12.50
C GLY A 388 0.82 25.93 -14.01
N PHE A 389 1.03 27.12 -14.58
CA PHE A 389 0.88 27.40 -16.01
C PHE A 389 2.23 27.61 -16.70
N ARG A 390 2.33 27.21 -17.97
CA ARG A 390 3.47 27.45 -18.86
C ARG A 390 3.02 27.90 -20.24
N GLY A 391 3.75 28.86 -20.80
CA GLY A 391 3.46 29.42 -22.12
C GLY A 391 2.28 30.38 -22.07
N GLN A 392 1.56 30.48 -23.20
CA GLN A 392 0.56 31.52 -23.40
C GLN A 392 -0.81 31.15 -22.82
N ILE A 393 -1.54 32.16 -22.33
CA ILE A 393 -2.97 32.09 -22.03
C ILE A 393 -3.68 33.05 -22.95
N LYS A 394 -4.58 32.56 -23.80
CA LYS A 394 -5.30 33.38 -24.79
C LYS A 394 -6.80 33.23 -24.68
N LEU A 395 -7.54 34.30 -24.92
CA LEU A 395 -8.95 34.24 -25.24
C LEU A 395 -9.12 34.18 -26.75
N THR A 396 -9.64 33.07 -27.25
CA THR A 396 -9.83 32.83 -28.68
C THR A 396 -11.25 33.08 -29.13
N GLY A 397 -11.42 33.44 -30.40
CA GLY A 397 -12.74 33.60 -31.03
C GLY A 397 -13.31 35.01 -30.96
N CYS A 398 -12.54 36.02 -30.55
CA CYS A 398 -12.96 37.43 -30.61
C CYS A 398 -12.88 37.95 -32.06
N LYS A 399 -13.68 38.98 -32.39
CA LYS A 399 -13.80 39.51 -33.76
C LYS A 399 -12.48 40.07 -34.28
N SER A 400 -11.72 40.75 -33.43
CA SER A 400 -10.45 41.39 -33.77
C SER A 400 -9.24 40.44 -33.72
N GLY A 401 -9.47 39.14 -33.50
CA GLY A 401 -8.43 38.13 -33.28
C GLY A 401 -8.28 37.72 -31.82
N ASP A 402 -7.38 36.78 -31.55
CA ASP A 402 -7.13 36.26 -30.20
C ASP A 402 -6.55 37.34 -29.27
N ILE A 403 -7.05 37.40 -28.04
CA ILE A 403 -6.51 38.30 -27.00
C ILE A 403 -5.49 37.51 -26.18
N ASP A 404 -4.23 37.96 -26.16
CA ASP A 404 -3.18 37.36 -25.36
C ASP A 404 -3.23 37.90 -23.92
N LEU A 405 -3.65 37.06 -22.98
CA LEU A 405 -3.79 37.37 -21.56
C LEU A 405 -2.49 37.15 -20.77
N THR A 406 -1.45 36.62 -21.42
CA THR A 406 -0.20 36.21 -20.75
C THR A 406 0.46 37.39 -20.05
N GLU A 407 0.46 38.56 -20.68
CA GLU A 407 1.09 39.80 -20.21
C GLU A 407 0.10 40.74 -19.50
N PHE A 408 -1.10 40.26 -19.15
CA PHE A 408 -2.05 41.10 -18.43
C PHE A 408 -1.60 41.33 -16.98
N MET A 409 -2.23 42.32 -16.33
CA MET A 409 -2.14 42.45 -14.88
C MET A 409 -2.94 41.32 -14.23
N TRP A 410 -2.24 40.46 -13.50
CA TRP A 410 -2.81 39.35 -12.74
C TRP A 410 -2.71 39.63 -11.24
N THR A 411 -3.80 39.39 -10.52
CA THR A 411 -3.87 39.42 -9.05
C THR A 411 -3.74 38.01 -8.53
N TYR A 412 -2.88 37.82 -7.53
CA TYR A 412 -2.54 36.53 -6.95
C TYR A 412 -3.00 36.44 -5.50
N GLN A 413 -3.63 35.32 -5.15
CA GLN A 413 -3.96 34.99 -3.77
C GLN A 413 -3.48 33.57 -3.47
N VAL A 414 -2.54 33.45 -2.52
CA VAL A 414 -2.02 32.16 -2.06
C VAL A 414 -3.02 31.53 -1.09
N GLY A 415 -3.33 30.26 -1.32
CA GLY A 415 -4.13 29.42 -0.43
C GLY A 415 -5.59 29.80 -0.28
N LEU A 416 -6.24 29.09 0.64
CA LEU A 416 -7.64 29.28 1.00
C LEU A 416 -7.74 30.14 2.28
N LYS A 417 -8.83 30.89 2.41
CA LYS A 417 -9.17 31.64 3.62
C LYS A 417 -9.28 30.71 4.83
N GLY A 418 -9.93 29.56 4.68
CA GLY A 418 -10.03 28.57 5.76
C GLY A 418 -8.68 28.00 6.19
N GLU A 419 -7.72 27.84 5.25
CA GLU A 419 -6.34 27.46 5.58
C GLU A 419 -5.62 28.56 6.37
N PHE A 420 -5.75 29.82 5.93
CA PHE A 420 -5.12 30.97 6.57
C PHE A 420 -5.65 31.21 7.99
N LEU A 421 -6.96 31.10 8.18
CA LEU A 421 -7.61 31.20 9.49
C LEU A 421 -7.43 29.95 10.36
N LYS A 422 -6.84 28.88 9.80
CA LYS A 422 -6.63 27.58 10.47
C LYS A 422 -7.91 27.04 11.10
N ILE A 423 -9.04 27.13 10.41
CA ILE A 423 -10.36 26.80 10.99
C ILE A 423 -10.50 25.31 11.37
N PHE A 424 -9.55 24.49 10.93
CA PHE A 424 -9.39 23.08 11.30
C PHE A 424 -8.71 22.86 12.66
N SER A 425 -8.05 23.87 13.24
CA SER A 425 -7.43 23.78 14.58
C SER A 425 -8.50 23.73 15.68
N THR A 426 -8.17 23.22 16.86
CA THR A 426 -9.13 23.19 17.97
C THR A 426 -9.44 24.58 18.53
N ASP A 427 -8.46 25.49 18.44
CA ASP A 427 -8.51 26.77 19.15
C ASP A 427 -9.10 27.88 18.26
N ASP A 428 -8.75 27.91 16.97
CA ASP A 428 -9.14 29.00 16.05
C ASP A 428 -10.51 28.76 15.40
N ASN A 429 -11.03 27.53 15.46
CA ASN A 429 -12.29 27.10 14.83
C ASN A 429 -13.50 27.94 15.22
N ILE A 430 -13.52 28.47 16.45
CA ILE A 430 -14.63 29.30 16.98
C ILE A 430 -14.81 30.59 16.16
N SER A 431 -13.73 31.12 15.57
CA SER A 431 -13.72 32.41 14.87
C SER A 431 -14.22 32.36 13.41
N ALA A 432 -14.52 31.17 12.87
CA ALA A 432 -14.76 30.99 11.44
C ALA A 432 -16.18 31.31 10.95
N GLY A 433 -17.11 31.66 11.85
CA GLY A 433 -18.49 32.03 11.47
C GLY A 433 -19.33 30.85 10.98
N TRP A 434 -19.17 29.68 11.58
CA TRP A 434 -19.92 28.47 11.25
C TRP A 434 -21.42 28.63 11.38
N THR A 435 -22.16 28.11 10.39
CA THR A 435 -23.62 28.02 10.41
C THR A 435 -24.05 26.56 10.39
N GLU A 436 -25.21 26.24 10.96
CA GLU A 436 -25.80 24.90 10.81
C GLU A 436 -26.05 24.57 9.34
N PHE A 437 -25.68 23.35 8.94
CA PHE A 437 -25.88 22.83 7.59
C PHE A 437 -27.00 21.78 7.63
N PRO A 438 -28.25 22.15 7.29
CA PRO A 438 -29.37 21.24 7.37
C PRO A 438 -29.32 20.17 6.26
N ARG A 439 -29.99 19.04 6.47
CA ARG A 439 -29.92 17.87 5.56
C ARG A 439 -30.45 18.13 4.15
N ASP A 440 -31.39 19.05 4.02
CA ASP A 440 -32.01 19.50 2.77
C ASP A 440 -31.26 20.67 2.11
N ALA A 441 -30.15 21.13 2.70
CA ALA A 441 -29.33 22.18 2.10
C ALA A 441 -28.71 21.72 0.77
N ILE A 442 -28.73 22.63 -0.21
CA ILE A 442 -28.04 22.44 -1.48
C ILE A 442 -26.54 22.67 -1.24
N PRO A 443 -25.66 21.68 -1.48
CA PRO A 443 -24.22 21.87 -1.29
C PRO A 443 -23.66 22.87 -2.30
N SER A 444 -22.69 23.67 -1.88
CA SER A 444 -21.86 24.47 -2.77
C SER A 444 -20.48 23.83 -2.94
N ASN A 445 -19.85 24.07 -4.09
CA ASN A 445 -18.43 23.82 -4.26
C ASN A 445 -17.60 24.64 -3.25
N PHE A 446 -16.40 24.16 -2.92
CA PHE A 446 -15.48 24.84 -2.02
C PHE A 446 -16.15 25.18 -0.68
N SER A 447 -16.53 24.14 0.06
CA SER A 447 -17.20 24.25 1.35
C SER A 447 -16.38 23.61 2.44
N TRP A 448 -16.32 24.26 3.59
CA TRP A 448 -15.83 23.65 4.82
C TRP A 448 -16.99 23.06 5.60
N TYR A 449 -16.80 21.86 6.13
CA TYR A 449 -17.73 21.17 7.00
C TYR A 449 -17.05 20.83 8.32
N LYS A 450 -17.82 20.85 9.42
CA LYS A 450 -17.37 20.29 10.68
C LYS A 450 -18.46 19.53 11.42
N THR A 451 -18.03 18.57 12.23
CA THR A 451 -18.85 17.83 13.19
C THR A 451 -17.98 17.29 14.32
N HIS A 452 -18.60 16.60 15.28
CA HIS A 452 -17.91 15.88 16.35
C HIS A 452 -18.29 14.40 16.35
N PHE A 453 -17.39 13.57 16.87
CA PHE A 453 -17.62 12.13 16.99
C PHE A 453 -16.88 11.51 18.18
N ASP A 454 -17.40 10.40 18.69
CA ASP A 454 -16.72 9.60 19.71
C ASP A 454 -15.82 8.53 19.07
N ALA A 455 -14.68 8.23 19.69
CA ALA A 455 -13.75 7.26 19.15
C ALA A 455 -14.34 5.84 19.19
N PRO A 456 -14.14 5.01 18.14
CA PRO A 456 -14.50 3.60 18.20
C PRO A 456 -13.76 2.90 19.34
N GLY A 457 -14.48 2.08 20.10
CA GLY A 457 -13.89 1.23 21.13
C GLY A 457 -12.87 0.23 20.57
N GLY A 458 -12.19 -0.48 21.47
CA GLY A 458 -11.21 -1.49 21.10
C GLY A 458 -9.86 -0.93 20.65
N VAL A 459 -9.06 -1.80 20.01
CA VAL A 459 -7.68 -1.52 19.59
C VAL A 459 -7.49 -1.50 18.07
N ASP A 460 -8.54 -1.81 17.31
CA ASP A 460 -8.50 -1.98 15.85
C ASP A 460 -8.26 -0.66 15.11
N PRO A 461 -7.47 -0.62 14.04
CA PRO A 461 -7.28 0.61 13.28
C PRO A 461 -8.57 1.35 12.91
N VAL A 462 -8.53 2.68 12.93
CA VAL A 462 -9.68 3.55 12.67
C VAL A 462 -9.51 4.23 11.33
N VAL A 463 -10.60 4.29 10.55
CA VAL A 463 -10.62 4.92 9.23
C VAL A 463 -11.87 5.78 9.04
N LEU A 464 -11.75 6.82 8.23
CA LEU A 464 -12.87 7.57 7.65
C LEU A 464 -13.22 7.01 6.28
N ASP A 465 -14.52 6.89 6.02
CA ASP A 465 -15.06 6.51 4.72
C ASP A 465 -15.54 7.77 3.97
N PHE A 466 -14.85 8.11 2.90
CA PHE A 466 -15.17 9.28 2.06
C PHE A 466 -15.78 8.90 0.71
N ARG A 467 -16.36 7.70 0.55
CA ARG A 467 -16.98 7.28 -0.73
C ARG A 467 -18.10 8.19 -1.21
N SER A 468 -18.79 8.87 -0.30
CA SER A 468 -19.84 9.85 -0.64
C SER A 468 -19.28 11.22 -1.04
N MET A 469 -18.02 11.49 -0.72
CA MET A 469 -17.37 12.78 -0.92
C MET A 469 -16.69 12.87 -2.29
N GLY A 470 -16.23 14.07 -2.67
CA GLY A 470 -15.63 14.32 -3.97
C GLY A 470 -14.12 14.39 -3.90
N LYS A 471 -13.61 15.57 -3.52
CA LYS A 471 -12.18 15.84 -3.43
C LYS A 471 -11.94 16.88 -2.35
N GLY A 472 -10.86 16.73 -1.60
CA GLY A 472 -10.54 17.73 -0.59
C GLY A 472 -9.47 17.31 0.39
N GLN A 473 -9.54 17.89 1.58
CA GLN A 473 -8.62 17.65 2.68
C GLN A 473 -9.42 17.50 3.98
N ALA A 474 -8.89 16.72 4.92
CA ALA A 474 -9.57 16.47 6.19
C ALA A 474 -8.61 16.51 7.38
N TRP A 475 -9.17 16.88 8.53
CA TRP A 475 -8.49 16.99 9.81
C TRP A 475 -9.29 16.35 10.93
N VAL A 476 -8.58 15.69 11.84
CA VAL A 476 -9.14 15.19 13.10
C VAL A 476 -8.38 15.82 14.25
N ASN A 477 -9.07 16.55 15.13
CA ASN A 477 -8.46 17.30 16.23
C ASN A 477 -7.29 18.19 15.79
N GLY A 478 -7.40 18.84 14.63
CA GLY A 478 -6.35 19.67 14.04
C GLY A 478 -5.22 18.89 13.32
N HIS A 479 -5.17 17.57 13.43
CA HIS A 479 -4.21 16.74 12.69
C HIS A 479 -4.70 16.49 11.27
N HIS A 480 -3.87 16.83 10.29
CA HIS A 480 -4.20 16.69 8.87
C HIS A 480 -4.08 15.22 8.43
N ILE A 481 -5.20 14.54 8.24
CA ILE A 481 -5.23 13.10 7.90
C ILE A 481 -4.90 12.82 6.43
N GLY A 482 -4.92 13.85 5.58
CA GLY A 482 -4.43 13.80 4.21
C GLY A 482 -5.42 14.39 3.21
N ARG A 483 -5.07 14.29 1.93
CA ARG A 483 -5.99 14.59 0.84
C ARG A 483 -6.97 13.43 0.65
N TYR A 484 -8.19 13.70 0.22
CA TYR A 484 -9.09 12.66 -0.25
C TYR A 484 -9.56 12.97 -1.66
N TRP A 485 -9.78 11.93 -2.46
CA TRP A 485 -10.28 12.09 -3.82
C TRP A 485 -10.92 10.81 -4.35
N THR A 486 -12.22 10.85 -4.61
CA THR A 486 -13.01 9.69 -5.03
C THR A 486 -12.91 9.45 -6.54
N LEU A 487 -11.70 9.49 -7.12
CA LEU A 487 -11.48 9.09 -8.51
C LEU A 487 -11.62 7.58 -8.68
N ILE A 488 -12.32 7.17 -9.73
CA ILE A 488 -12.55 5.76 -10.05
C ILE A 488 -11.40 5.22 -10.91
N ALA A 489 -10.83 4.08 -10.51
CA ALA A 489 -9.86 3.34 -11.31
C ALA A 489 -10.48 2.78 -12.60
N PRO A 490 -9.69 2.51 -13.67
CA PRO A 490 -10.19 1.87 -14.88
C PRO A 490 -10.97 0.57 -14.57
N LYS A 491 -12.03 0.30 -15.34
CA LYS A 491 -12.87 -0.91 -15.13
C LYS A 491 -12.16 -2.21 -15.55
N ASP A 492 -11.30 -2.13 -16.55
CA ASP A 492 -10.55 -3.27 -17.07
C ASP A 492 -9.16 -3.36 -16.45
N GLY A 493 -8.50 -4.52 -16.59
CA GLY A 493 -7.09 -4.75 -16.23
C GLY A 493 -6.83 -5.54 -14.95
N CYS A 494 -7.81 -5.65 -14.06
CA CYS A 494 -7.73 -6.49 -12.87
C CYS A 494 -8.05 -7.95 -13.23
N LYS A 495 -7.01 -8.73 -13.55
CA LYS A 495 -7.10 -10.17 -13.86
C LYS A 495 -6.75 -11.01 -12.63
N PRO A 496 -7.17 -12.30 -12.57
CA PRO A 496 -6.63 -13.23 -11.59
C PRO A 496 -5.10 -13.24 -11.67
N CYS A 497 -4.45 -12.97 -10.55
CA CYS A 497 -3.01 -12.84 -10.48
C CYS A 497 -2.35 -14.23 -10.51
N ASP A 498 -1.24 -14.35 -11.24
CA ASP A 498 -0.39 -15.53 -11.29
C ASP A 498 1.01 -15.16 -10.78
N TYR A 499 1.50 -15.84 -9.75
CA TYR A 499 2.82 -15.57 -9.19
C TYR A 499 3.97 -15.96 -10.13
N ARG A 500 3.71 -16.82 -11.12
CA ARG A 500 4.77 -17.42 -11.95
C ARG A 500 5.27 -16.45 -12.99
N GLY A 501 6.59 -16.48 -13.24
CA GLY A 501 7.28 -15.63 -14.21
C GLY A 501 7.55 -14.23 -13.68
N SER A 502 8.31 -13.45 -14.45
CA SER A 502 8.73 -12.09 -14.08
C SER A 502 7.54 -11.20 -13.72
N TYR A 503 7.74 -10.35 -12.71
CA TYR A 503 6.77 -9.38 -12.20
C TYR A 503 7.07 -7.95 -12.67
N ASP A 504 6.00 -7.20 -12.92
CA ASP A 504 5.94 -5.75 -13.03
C ASP A 504 4.68 -5.24 -12.31
N SER A 505 4.59 -3.93 -12.07
CA SER A 505 3.49 -3.32 -11.32
C SER A 505 2.11 -3.44 -11.98
N ASP A 506 2.04 -3.76 -13.28
CA ASP A 506 0.79 -3.90 -14.02
C ASP A 506 0.30 -5.36 -14.04
N LYS A 507 1.19 -6.33 -13.79
CA LYS A 507 0.91 -7.77 -13.82
C LYS A 507 -0.27 -8.15 -12.92
N CYS A 508 -0.31 -7.59 -11.72
CA CYS A 508 -1.32 -7.90 -10.72
C CYS A 508 -1.86 -6.63 -10.10
N THR A 509 -3.08 -6.28 -10.48
CA THR A 509 -3.76 -5.07 -10.03
C THR A 509 -5.16 -5.39 -9.53
N THR A 510 -5.64 -4.58 -8.61
CA THR A 510 -6.94 -4.71 -7.95
C THR A 510 -7.70 -3.38 -7.99
N ASN A 511 -8.92 -3.38 -7.44
CA ASN A 511 -9.76 -2.20 -7.26
C ASN A 511 -10.27 -1.54 -8.56
N CYS A 512 -10.31 -2.28 -9.68
CA CYS A 512 -10.88 -1.79 -10.94
C CYS A 512 -12.35 -1.38 -10.81
N GLY A 513 -12.72 -0.26 -11.44
CA GLY A 513 -14.08 0.27 -11.45
C GLY A 513 -14.58 0.80 -10.10
N LYS A 514 -13.68 0.97 -9.12
CA LYS A 514 -13.98 1.47 -7.77
C LYS A 514 -13.14 2.73 -7.49
N PRO A 515 -13.49 3.54 -6.47
CA PRO A 515 -12.64 4.64 -6.03
C PRO A 515 -11.25 4.12 -5.65
N THR A 516 -10.18 4.73 -6.19
CA THR A 516 -8.80 4.30 -5.94
C THR A 516 -8.49 4.23 -4.44
N GLN A 517 -8.97 5.21 -3.67
CA GLN A 517 -8.95 5.18 -2.20
C GLN A 517 -10.32 5.58 -1.65
N SER A 518 -10.87 4.73 -0.79
CA SER A 518 -12.17 4.95 -0.12
C SER A 518 -12.02 5.23 1.38
N TRP A 519 -10.99 4.63 1.99
CA TRP A 519 -10.75 4.68 3.43
C TRP A 519 -9.50 5.49 3.73
N TYR A 520 -9.57 6.31 4.77
CA TYR A 520 -8.53 7.25 5.16
C TYR A 520 -8.17 7.03 6.62
N HIS A 521 -6.93 6.65 6.86
CA HIS A 521 -6.43 6.28 8.18
C HIS A 521 -6.52 7.44 9.18
N ILE A 522 -7.04 7.15 10.38
CA ILE A 522 -6.88 7.99 11.56
C ILE A 522 -6.04 7.22 12.59
N PRO A 523 -4.81 7.67 12.90
CA PRO A 523 -4.04 7.11 13.99
C PRO A 523 -4.83 7.17 15.30
N ARG A 524 -4.96 6.05 16.00
CA ARG A 524 -5.68 6.00 17.29
C ARG A 524 -5.14 6.99 18.32
N SER A 525 -3.84 7.30 18.27
CA SER A 525 -3.20 8.28 19.16
C SER A 525 -3.66 9.72 18.93
N TRP A 526 -4.34 10.02 17.81
CA TRP A 526 -4.93 11.34 17.54
C TRP A 526 -6.36 11.48 18.08
N LEU A 527 -6.93 10.39 18.62
CA LEU A 527 -8.29 10.34 19.11
C LEU A 527 -8.36 10.48 20.63
N LYS A 528 -9.28 11.31 21.09
CA LYS A 528 -9.83 11.32 22.44
C LYS A 528 -10.96 10.29 22.53
N ALA A 529 -11.33 9.87 23.74
CA ALA A 529 -12.42 8.92 23.93
C ALA A 529 -13.76 9.45 23.34
N THR A 530 -14.06 10.72 23.57
CA THR A 530 -15.28 11.40 23.12
C THR A 530 -14.94 12.76 22.54
N ASP A 531 -15.90 13.35 21.82
CA ASP A 531 -15.85 14.75 21.36
C ASP A 531 -14.61 15.09 20.51
N ASN A 532 -14.33 14.23 19.53
CA ASN A 532 -13.30 14.48 18.53
C ASN A 532 -13.83 15.40 17.44
N LEU A 533 -13.10 16.48 17.16
CA LEU A 533 -13.44 17.41 16.09
C LEU A 533 -13.03 16.81 14.73
N LEU A 534 -13.98 16.72 13.80
CA LEU A 534 -13.74 16.42 12.39
C LEU A 534 -13.99 17.70 11.57
N VAL A 535 -12.97 18.14 10.82
CA VAL A 535 -13.09 19.25 9.86
C VAL A 535 -12.71 18.77 8.47
N ILE A 536 -13.49 19.17 7.48
CA ILE A 536 -13.36 18.73 6.09
C ILE A 536 -13.43 19.97 5.20
N PHE A 537 -12.49 20.08 4.28
CA PHE A 537 -12.59 20.98 3.15
C PHE A 537 -12.99 20.16 1.93
N GLU A 538 -14.16 20.44 1.33
CA GLU A 538 -14.70 19.75 0.15
C GLU A 538 -14.71 20.71 -1.05
N GLU A 539 -14.02 20.32 -2.11
CA GLU A 539 -13.86 21.11 -3.34
C GLU A 539 -15.07 20.99 -4.27
N THR A 540 -15.90 19.95 -4.12
CA THR A 540 -17.03 19.64 -5.01
C THR A 540 -18.40 19.83 -4.33
N GLU A 541 -19.49 19.66 -5.08
CA GLU A 541 -20.86 19.81 -4.58
C GLU A 541 -21.34 18.53 -3.87
N LYS A 542 -20.65 18.13 -2.79
CA LYS A 542 -20.98 16.95 -1.98
C LYS A 542 -21.36 17.31 -0.55
N THR A 543 -22.17 16.45 0.06
CA THR A 543 -22.67 16.61 1.43
C THR A 543 -22.01 15.60 2.37
N PRO A 544 -21.79 15.95 3.65
CA PRO A 544 -21.01 15.13 4.58
C PRO A 544 -21.83 14.05 5.31
N PHE A 545 -23.14 13.94 5.07
CA PHE A 545 -24.04 13.13 5.91
C PHE A 545 -23.85 11.62 5.81
N GLU A 546 -23.21 11.12 4.75
CA GLU A 546 -22.91 9.70 4.53
C GLU A 546 -21.50 9.31 4.98
N ILE A 547 -20.70 10.27 5.46
CA ILE A 547 -19.39 10.00 6.04
C ILE A 547 -19.58 9.10 7.26
N SER A 548 -18.72 8.10 7.38
CA SER A 548 -18.73 7.20 8.53
C SER A 548 -17.32 6.91 9.02
N ILE A 549 -17.21 6.65 10.31
CA ILE A 549 -15.98 6.20 10.95
C ILE A 549 -16.10 4.71 11.18
N LYS A 550 -15.04 4.00 10.84
CA LYS A 550 -15.02 2.53 10.85
C LYS A 550 -13.78 2.02 11.53
N SER A 551 -13.87 0.78 11.98
CA SER A 551 -12.73 0.01 12.49
C SER A 551 -12.46 -1.18 11.57
N GLY A 552 -11.18 -1.41 11.27
CA GLY A 552 -10.73 -2.50 10.39
C GLY A 552 -10.03 -3.60 11.16
N PHE A 553 -10.38 -4.87 10.91
CA PHE A 553 -9.65 -6.03 11.41
C PHE A 553 -9.85 -7.25 10.49
N SER A 554 -9.06 -8.29 10.70
CA SER A 554 -9.15 -9.58 10.02
C SER A 554 -10.27 -10.42 10.60
N GLU A 555 -11.42 -10.42 9.94
CA GLU A 555 -12.59 -11.18 10.40
C GLU A 555 -12.53 -12.64 9.98
N THR A 556 -12.18 -12.91 8.71
CA THR A 556 -12.10 -14.28 8.19
C THR A 556 -10.65 -14.67 8.04
N ILE A 557 -10.28 -15.82 8.58
CA ILE A 557 -8.93 -16.39 8.41
C ILE A 557 -9.05 -17.78 7.83
N CYS A 558 -8.19 -18.07 6.86
CA CYS A 558 -8.14 -19.34 6.17
C CYS A 558 -6.72 -19.88 6.20
N ALA A 559 -6.54 -21.19 6.27
CA ALA A 559 -5.23 -21.81 6.10
C ALA A 559 -5.34 -23.16 5.39
N ASN A 560 -4.26 -23.56 4.73
CA ASN A 560 -4.23 -24.79 3.96
C ASN A 560 -2.84 -25.44 4.00
N VAL A 561 -2.72 -26.64 4.57
CA VAL A 561 -1.43 -27.35 4.70
C VAL A 561 -1.60 -28.84 4.38
N SER A 562 -0.71 -29.38 3.55
CA SER A 562 -0.70 -30.79 3.14
C SER A 562 0.20 -31.67 4.01
N GLU A 563 -0.05 -32.97 4.08
CA GLU A 563 0.80 -33.92 4.83
C GLU A 563 2.23 -34.06 4.27
N ASN A 564 2.45 -33.65 3.01
CA ASN A 564 3.78 -33.61 2.38
C ASN A 564 4.41 -32.20 2.41
N TYR A 565 3.84 -31.28 3.20
CA TYR A 565 4.45 -30.01 3.49
C TYR A 565 5.72 -30.24 4.34
N TYR A 566 6.61 -29.26 4.42
CA TYR A 566 7.82 -29.40 5.24
C TYR A 566 7.48 -29.20 6.73
N PRO A 567 8.32 -29.71 7.66
CA PRO A 567 8.08 -29.51 9.09
C PRO A 567 8.14 -28.03 9.48
N PRO A 568 7.45 -27.64 10.57
CA PRO A 568 7.47 -26.27 11.04
C PRO A 568 8.89 -25.85 11.45
N LEU A 569 9.22 -24.57 11.25
CA LEU A 569 10.59 -24.08 11.43
C LEU A 569 11.08 -24.13 12.88
N ASN A 570 10.16 -24.13 13.86
CA ASN A 570 10.48 -24.34 15.27
C ASN A 570 10.91 -25.79 15.61
N ALA A 571 10.64 -26.76 14.72
CA ALA A 571 11.07 -28.14 14.90
C ALA A 571 12.56 -28.34 14.58
N TRP A 572 13.21 -27.34 13.97
CA TRP A 572 14.64 -27.36 13.67
C TRP A 572 15.44 -27.04 14.94
N SER A 573 16.42 -27.90 15.26
CA SER A 573 17.30 -27.69 16.40
C SER A 573 18.11 -26.39 16.26
N SER A 574 18.05 -25.54 17.28
CA SER A 574 18.75 -24.25 17.33
C SER A 574 20.27 -24.45 17.43
N PRO A 575 21.11 -23.59 16.80
CA PRO A 575 22.57 -23.70 16.78
C PRO A 575 23.29 -23.50 18.14
N ASN A 576 22.59 -23.34 19.26
CA ASN A 576 23.22 -23.22 20.59
C ASN A 576 23.83 -24.53 21.13
N ASN A 577 23.70 -25.65 20.40
CA ASN A 577 24.46 -26.85 20.70
C ASN A 577 25.80 -26.83 19.96
N THR A 578 26.88 -26.96 20.73
CA THR A 578 28.30 -27.08 20.36
C THR A 578 28.65 -28.17 19.32
N SER A 579 27.66 -28.85 18.74
CA SER A 579 27.79 -29.90 17.74
C SER A 579 27.50 -29.46 16.29
N GLY A 580 27.01 -28.22 16.06
CA GLY A 580 26.84 -27.64 14.72
C GLY A 580 25.89 -28.37 13.75
N LYS A 581 25.19 -29.43 14.21
CA LYS A 581 24.36 -30.29 13.37
C LYS A 581 22.91 -29.83 13.39
N ILE A 582 22.48 -29.19 12.30
CA ILE A 582 21.11 -28.73 12.09
C ILE A 582 20.28 -29.87 11.49
N SER A 583 19.23 -30.28 12.17
CA SER A 583 18.23 -31.21 11.63
C SER A 583 16.87 -31.03 12.31
N PRO A 584 15.75 -31.33 11.63
CA PRO A 584 14.42 -31.27 12.22
C PRO A 584 14.18 -32.44 13.18
N ASN A 585 13.58 -32.16 14.34
CA ASN A 585 13.22 -33.15 15.36
C ASN A 585 11.93 -33.92 15.04
N THR A 586 11.10 -33.37 14.15
CA THR A 586 9.89 -34.00 13.61
C THR A 586 9.75 -33.64 12.14
N LEU A 587 9.13 -34.52 11.36
CA LEU A 587 8.79 -34.28 9.95
C LEU A 587 7.28 -34.00 9.76
N ILE A 588 6.51 -33.94 10.85
CA ILE A 588 5.07 -33.72 10.80
C ILE A 588 4.80 -32.22 10.55
N PRO A 589 4.06 -31.85 9.49
CA PRO A 589 3.70 -30.46 9.25
C PRO A 589 2.65 -29.95 10.23
N GLU A 590 2.59 -28.64 10.41
CA GLU A 590 1.59 -27.98 11.25
C GLU A 590 0.86 -26.88 10.47
N LEU A 591 -0.43 -26.75 10.75
CA LEU A 591 -1.25 -25.62 10.34
C LEU A 591 -1.39 -24.66 11.51
N HIS A 592 -1.07 -23.38 11.30
CA HIS A 592 -1.16 -22.33 12.31
C HIS A 592 -2.25 -21.33 11.96
N LEU A 593 -3.03 -20.91 12.96
CA LEU A 593 -4.05 -19.88 12.84
C LEU A 593 -3.91 -18.89 14.00
N GLN A 594 -4.05 -17.60 13.71
CA GLN A 594 -3.97 -16.51 14.68
C GLN A 594 -4.84 -15.33 14.28
N CYS A 595 -5.77 -14.93 15.15
CA CYS A 595 -6.52 -13.68 15.03
C CYS A 595 -5.66 -12.46 15.37
N ASP A 596 -6.08 -11.29 14.89
CA ASP A 596 -5.46 -10.00 15.26
C ASP A 596 -5.48 -9.77 16.79
N ALA A 597 -4.63 -8.86 17.26
CA ALA A 597 -4.56 -8.55 18.69
C ALA A 597 -5.94 -8.13 19.24
N GLY A 598 -6.25 -8.56 20.46
CA GLY A 598 -7.56 -8.31 21.09
C GLY A 598 -8.72 -9.17 20.57
N HIS A 599 -8.49 -10.05 19.58
CA HIS A 599 -9.49 -10.94 19.00
C HIS A 599 -9.25 -12.41 19.36
N THR A 600 -10.32 -13.19 19.32
CA THR A 600 -10.28 -14.65 19.51
C THR A 600 -11.09 -15.35 18.43
N ILE A 601 -10.77 -16.62 18.17
CA ILE A 601 -11.47 -17.48 17.23
C ILE A 601 -12.88 -17.77 17.76
N SER A 602 -13.88 -17.12 17.18
CA SER A 602 -15.28 -17.19 17.63
C SER A 602 -15.99 -18.43 17.09
N SER A 603 -15.71 -18.79 15.84
CA SER A 603 -16.33 -19.93 15.16
C SER A 603 -15.40 -20.54 14.13
N ILE A 604 -15.61 -21.84 13.88
CA ILE A 604 -15.02 -22.57 12.77
C ILE A 604 -16.09 -22.65 11.68
N GLU A 605 -15.83 -22.05 10.52
CA GLU A 605 -16.77 -22.02 9.41
C GLU A 605 -16.57 -23.22 8.49
N PHE A 606 -15.32 -23.69 8.36
CA PHE A 606 -14.98 -24.85 7.56
C PHE A 606 -13.76 -25.58 8.14
N ALA A 607 -13.78 -26.91 8.08
CA ALA A 607 -12.62 -27.74 8.39
C ALA A 607 -12.71 -29.05 7.60
N SER A 608 -11.66 -29.40 6.88
CA SER A 608 -11.57 -30.67 6.16
C SER A 608 -10.13 -31.12 6.01
N TYR A 609 -9.82 -32.30 6.57
CA TYR A 609 -8.63 -33.08 6.27
C TYR A 609 -8.95 -34.13 5.22
N GLY A 610 -8.35 -34.02 4.03
CA GLY A 610 -8.70 -34.90 2.90
C GLY A 610 -8.30 -34.28 1.57
N THR A 611 -9.24 -34.18 0.62
CA THR A 611 -9.04 -33.53 -0.69
C THR A 611 -9.87 -32.25 -0.87
N PRO A 612 -9.85 -31.30 0.08
CA PRO A 612 -10.65 -30.08 -0.01
C PRO A 612 -10.33 -29.26 -1.27
N ARG A 613 -11.32 -28.53 -1.76
CA ARG A 613 -11.21 -27.69 -2.96
C ARG A 613 -11.65 -26.26 -2.67
N GLY A 614 -11.22 -25.34 -3.53
CA GLY A 614 -11.57 -23.93 -3.47
C GLY A 614 -10.49 -23.08 -2.82
N SER A 615 -10.86 -21.84 -2.50
CA SER A 615 -10.02 -20.84 -1.85
C SER A 615 -10.75 -20.27 -0.63
N CYS A 616 -10.08 -19.40 0.13
CA CYS A 616 -10.67 -18.76 1.30
C CYS A 616 -12.06 -18.17 1.00
N ARG A 617 -13.05 -18.41 1.89
CA ARG A 617 -14.49 -18.11 1.74
C ARG A 617 -15.25 -18.96 0.72
N LYS A 618 -14.57 -19.89 0.04
CA LYS A 618 -15.13 -20.76 -1.01
C LYS A 618 -14.63 -22.20 -0.87
N PHE A 619 -14.26 -22.62 0.33
CA PHE A 619 -13.85 -24.00 0.55
C PHE A 619 -15.04 -24.96 0.45
N SER A 620 -14.75 -26.15 -0.04
CA SER A 620 -15.69 -27.26 -0.15
C SER A 620 -14.99 -28.58 0.15
N LYS A 621 -15.75 -29.53 0.69
CA LYS A 621 -15.23 -30.88 0.94
C LYS A 621 -14.94 -31.56 -0.39
N GLY A 622 -13.84 -32.32 -0.42
CA GLY A 622 -13.49 -33.16 -1.55
C GLY A 622 -14.22 -34.51 -1.53
N SER A 623 -13.82 -35.38 -2.46
CA SER A 623 -14.22 -36.79 -2.45
C SER A 623 -13.67 -37.57 -1.26
N CYS A 624 -12.61 -37.06 -0.61
CA CYS A 624 -12.03 -37.60 0.61
C CYS A 624 -12.09 -36.56 1.73
N HIS A 625 -12.52 -36.99 2.91
CA HIS A 625 -12.67 -36.16 4.09
C HIS A 625 -12.71 -37.01 5.36
N ALA A 626 -11.89 -36.68 6.36
CA ALA A 626 -11.97 -37.27 7.69
C ALA A 626 -13.18 -36.70 8.47
N PRO A 627 -14.15 -37.52 8.93
CA PRO A 627 -15.38 -37.04 9.57
C PRO A 627 -15.16 -36.20 10.84
N ASN A 628 -14.07 -36.43 11.58
CA ASN A 628 -13.71 -35.70 12.80
C ASN A 628 -12.92 -34.41 12.54
N SER A 629 -12.71 -33.99 11.27
CA SER A 629 -11.94 -32.79 10.95
C SER A 629 -12.43 -31.55 11.69
N PHE A 630 -13.75 -31.36 11.76
CA PHE A 630 -14.35 -30.20 12.42
C PHE A 630 -14.17 -30.24 13.94
N SER A 631 -14.36 -31.39 14.58
CA SER A 631 -14.24 -31.50 16.04
C SER A 631 -12.81 -31.28 16.49
N VAL A 632 -11.82 -31.86 15.79
CA VAL A 632 -10.39 -31.69 16.07
C VAL A 632 -10.00 -30.21 15.99
N VAL A 633 -10.38 -29.53 14.91
CA VAL A 633 -10.07 -28.11 14.73
C VAL A 633 -10.80 -27.26 15.78
N SER A 634 -12.07 -27.54 16.04
CA SER A 634 -12.85 -26.78 17.03
C SER A 634 -12.27 -26.90 18.43
N GLU A 635 -11.84 -28.09 18.85
CA GLU A 635 -11.22 -28.33 20.16
C GLU A 635 -9.88 -27.61 20.30
N ALA A 636 -9.07 -27.61 19.24
CA ALA A 636 -7.77 -26.95 19.24
C ALA A 636 -7.86 -25.42 19.22
N CYS A 637 -8.86 -24.85 18.53
CA CYS A 637 -8.83 -23.43 18.14
C CYS A 637 -9.92 -22.55 18.77
N LYS A 638 -11.14 -23.06 18.96
CA LYS A 638 -12.28 -22.21 19.36
C LYS A 638 -12.04 -21.57 20.73
N GLY A 639 -12.28 -20.26 20.83
CA GLY A 639 -12.10 -19.47 22.04
C GLY A 639 -10.65 -19.03 22.34
N ARG A 640 -9.68 -19.40 21.50
CA ARG A 640 -8.26 -19.00 21.64
C ARG A 640 -7.93 -17.88 20.66
N ASN A 641 -6.90 -17.08 20.93
CA ASN A 641 -6.39 -16.12 19.93
C ASN A 641 -5.64 -16.84 18.80
N SER A 642 -4.92 -17.91 19.12
CA SER A 642 -4.16 -18.72 18.17
C SER A 642 -4.21 -20.20 18.52
N CYS A 643 -3.95 -21.04 17.51
CA CYS A 643 -3.86 -22.49 17.65
C CYS A 643 -2.90 -23.09 16.61
N SER A 644 -2.50 -24.33 16.83
CA SER A 644 -1.64 -25.09 15.90
C SER A 644 -2.12 -26.54 15.85
N ILE A 645 -2.18 -27.11 14.66
CA ILE A 645 -2.74 -28.45 14.42
C ILE A 645 -1.75 -29.24 13.57
N ALA A 646 -1.27 -30.36 14.10
CA ALA A 646 -0.43 -31.28 13.34
C ALA A 646 -1.24 -31.95 12.20
N VAL A 647 -0.69 -31.93 11.00
CA VAL A 647 -1.34 -32.40 9.76
C VAL A 647 -0.90 -33.84 9.51
N SER A 648 -1.59 -34.79 10.12
CA SER A 648 -1.30 -36.22 9.95
C SER A 648 -2.53 -37.11 10.15
N ASN A 649 -2.51 -38.30 9.54
CA ASN A 649 -3.55 -39.31 9.70
C ASN A 649 -3.82 -39.66 11.18
N ALA A 650 -2.79 -39.69 12.02
CA ALA A 650 -2.92 -40.02 13.45
C ALA A 650 -3.82 -39.02 14.20
N VAL A 651 -3.70 -37.74 13.88
CA VAL A 651 -4.51 -36.65 14.49
C VAL A 651 -5.97 -36.75 14.05
N PHE A 652 -6.23 -37.17 12.81
CA PHE A 652 -7.57 -37.26 12.24
C PHE A 652 -8.16 -38.68 12.29
N GLY A 653 -7.70 -39.52 13.22
CA GLY A 653 -8.33 -40.83 13.50
C GLY A 653 -8.08 -41.92 12.46
N GLY A 654 -7.09 -41.75 11.58
CA GLY A 654 -6.72 -42.71 10.55
C GLY A 654 -6.47 -42.07 9.18
N ASP A 655 -6.22 -42.90 8.18
CA ASP A 655 -6.06 -42.47 6.79
C ASP A 655 -7.44 -42.42 6.10
N PRO A 656 -8.01 -41.23 5.83
CA PRO A 656 -9.33 -41.14 5.20
C PRO A 656 -9.33 -41.50 3.71
N CYS A 657 -8.15 -41.55 3.07
CA CYS A 657 -8.01 -41.99 1.67
C CYS A 657 -6.57 -42.41 1.36
N HIS A 658 -6.38 -43.73 1.29
CA HIS A 658 -5.09 -44.35 0.98
C HIS A 658 -4.52 -43.88 -0.37
N ARG A 659 -3.19 -43.69 -0.41
CA ARG A 659 -2.40 -43.29 -1.59
C ARG A 659 -2.71 -41.90 -2.15
N VAL A 660 -3.53 -41.12 -1.46
CA VAL A 660 -3.79 -39.72 -1.77
C VAL A 660 -3.05 -38.88 -0.72
N VAL A 661 -2.47 -37.76 -1.15
CA VAL A 661 -1.93 -36.75 -0.23
C VAL A 661 -3.09 -35.92 0.29
N LYS A 662 -3.22 -35.84 1.61
CA LYS A 662 -4.31 -35.12 2.26
C LYS A 662 -3.86 -33.71 2.60
N THR A 663 -4.84 -32.84 2.67
CA THR A 663 -4.64 -31.45 3.01
C THR A 663 -5.67 -31.07 4.05
N LEU A 664 -5.21 -30.40 5.10
CA LEU A 664 -6.06 -29.73 6.07
C LEU A 664 -6.34 -28.32 5.56
N SER A 665 -7.59 -28.05 5.19
CA SER A 665 -8.09 -26.69 4.96
C SER A 665 -9.01 -26.27 6.09
N VAL A 666 -8.80 -25.07 6.62
CA VAL A 666 -9.59 -24.50 7.72
C VAL A 666 -10.02 -23.08 7.37
N GLU A 667 -11.25 -22.72 7.71
CA GLU A 667 -11.79 -21.36 7.71
C GLU A 667 -12.38 -21.06 9.09
N ILE A 668 -11.99 -19.92 9.65
CA ILE A 668 -12.44 -19.44 10.97
C ILE A 668 -12.94 -18.01 10.88
N ARG A 669 -13.76 -17.63 11.87
CA ARG A 669 -14.05 -16.22 12.16
C ARG A 669 -13.40 -15.77 13.46
N CYS A 670 -12.94 -14.52 13.46
CA CYS A 670 -12.42 -13.83 14.62
C CYS A 670 -13.44 -12.78 15.11
N SER A 671 -13.56 -12.64 16.43
CA SER A 671 -14.33 -11.57 17.06
C SER A 671 -13.57 -10.97 18.23
N SER A 672 -13.87 -9.72 18.56
CA SER A 672 -13.24 -9.06 19.70
C SER A 672 -13.55 -9.80 21.00
N SER A 673 -12.52 -9.97 21.83
CA SER A 673 -12.55 -10.69 23.10
C SER A 673 -13.49 -10.07 24.14
N SER A 674 -13.80 -8.77 24.04
CA SER A 674 -14.74 -8.08 24.94
C SER A 674 -16.20 -8.51 24.77
N TYR A 675 -16.56 -9.10 23.62
CA TYR A 675 -17.92 -9.57 23.35
C TYR A 675 -18.22 -10.96 23.92
N ILE A 676 -17.20 -11.73 24.32
CA ILE A 676 -17.37 -13.11 24.79
C ILE A 676 -17.58 -13.16 26.32
N GLY A 677 -17.04 -12.19 27.06
CA GLY A 677 -17.19 -12.13 28.53
C GLY A 677 -18.60 -11.78 29.03
N SER A 678 -19.41 -11.08 28.22
CA SER A 678 -20.77 -10.68 28.61
C SER A 678 -21.82 -11.78 28.37
N ALA A 679 -21.53 -12.78 27.54
CA ALA A 679 -22.42 -13.91 27.28
C ALA A 679 -22.34 -15.02 28.35
N LEU A 680 -21.33 -15.00 29.21
CA LEU A 680 -21.12 -15.97 30.30
C LEU A 680 -21.52 -15.42 31.69
N MET A 681 -22.08 -14.20 31.76
CA MET A 681 -22.67 -13.62 32.98
C MET A 681 -24.18 -13.34 32.83
N LYS A 682 -24.93 -14.30 32.29
CA LYS A 682 -26.39 -14.35 32.43
C LYS A 682 -26.87 -15.74 32.80
#